data_AF-A0A174ZB93-F1
#
_entry.id   AF-A0A174ZB93-F1
#
_cell.length_a   1.000
_cell.length_b   1.000
_cell.length_c   1.000
_cell.angle_alpha   90.00
_cell.angle_beta   90.00
_cell.angle_gamma   90.00
#
_symmetry.space_group_name_H-M   'P 1'
#
loop_
_entity.id
_entity.type
_entity.pdbx_description
1 polymer ?
#
loop_
_entity_poly.entity_id
_entity_poly.type
_entity_poly.pdbx_seq_one_letter_code
_entity_poly.pdbx_strand_id
1 'polypeptide(L)'
;MNEFRRLINRKVVIGFIALLIINVSLYVYQQTKGAGIKELRFETAQRQWCVDYYGNYDIEVAINAVDSDIKRILSYRKADKQGVAESDVQPGVESEAAVDNYTSEVLEKYKSLSESEQLLFLTVLRDIESQLEYIKKYPEDMKQIQTNAQQLMTFSIFSDKNSFTYNNIVKTGKDFEKVADVSLYLVNNKAAGSFVNYYYTFYFALIIMVFIIYGLSGERDNGMWGIVHSAGSGRLRLALHRLFIIAGSGVVITAGLYFTTFAAALLLYGGAGALNAPVQSIQAFERFAMPMSQIGFVLYNYVYSALAVVVLSVALWTVFVVNRKRNHALILTGVVVGLEVLMYYRIGLHSIYSAFKQINIVRLMKVNAVISTYANRGRGSFVISESAIMFWALMVILVVSVAVAVVGTVFMRPSQGKNVLTRLTDKLYAGYQHIFANVPVVFKELHKLLVTSRGFTVIVVLLLVVMYFISYGKMAFSDNSRERDRIYLEKGGADYSQISALIDERRADYMQAVQKSMEASEQYENGEIGIDELSQINSTVSIYASRYAAVREFEQKQEYLENLKEETGIDGYMMSDRGYEEIFGKYGKARETVLLMALLVSVVLIVSENIGIETSTGTKYIVNAASGKNTVKVKRIVASLVLCIVLYVLVYGIDMIHLRSYYGMPYTDAPLMSLTFMRDCGFYITVGTFMIIRLIVRLIAMLITFAVTYVLCSRFSEVRGRVVSVLLMAAVIVIAAVMGNVSIW
;
A
#
# COMPACT_ATOMS: atom_id res chain seq x y z
N MET A 1 -34.11 5.72 21.89
CA MET A 1 -33.72 4.32 22.20
C MET A 1 -34.09 3.30 21.12
N ASN A 2 -35.27 3.34 20.47
CA ASN A 2 -35.67 2.31 19.50
C ASN A 2 -34.94 2.35 18.14
N GLU A 3 -34.55 3.52 17.61
CA GLU A 3 -33.76 3.57 16.35
C GLU A 3 -32.33 3.05 16.51
N PHE A 4 -31.69 3.31 17.65
CA PHE A 4 -30.34 2.82 17.94
C PHE A 4 -30.28 1.29 18.02
N ARG A 5 -31.25 0.66 18.70
CA ARG A 5 -31.40 -0.81 18.73
C ARG A 5 -31.73 -1.41 17.37
N ARG A 6 -32.43 -0.69 16.49
CA ARG A 6 -32.72 -1.13 15.11
C ARG A 6 -31.45 -1.20 14.26
N LEU A 7 -30.51 -0.28 14.48
CA LEU A 7 -29.25 -0.20 13.74
C LEU A 7 -28.18 -1.16 14.28
N ILE A 8 -27.99 -1.20 15.60
CA ILE A 8 -27.01 -2.09 16.24
C ILE A 8 -27.62 -3.49 16.35
N ASN A 9 -27.59 -4.22 15.23
CA ASN A 9 -27.79 -5.66 15.24
C ASN A 9 -26.43 -6.39 15.27
N ARG A 10 -26.45 -7.69 15.58
CA ARG A 10 -25.24 -8.52 15.60
C ARG A 10 -24.41 -8.41 14.31
N LYS A 11 -25.03 -8.22 13.14
CA LYS A 11 -24.32 -8.10 11.85
C LYS A 11 -23.50 -6.81 11.75
N VAL A 12 -24.02 -5.68 12.25
CA VAL A 12 -23.28 -4.40 12.25
C VAL A 12 -22.10 -4.46 13.21
N VAL A 13 -22.29 -5.06 14.39
CA VAL A 13 -21.20 -5.25 15.36
C VAL A 13 -20.12 -6.19 14.81
N ILE A 14 -20.50 -7.33 14.23
CA ILE A 14 -19.57 -8.26 13.59
C ILE A 14 -18.83 -7.59 12.42
N GLY A 15 -19.55 -6.81 11.60
CA GLY A 15 -18.94 -6.05 10.49
C GLY A 15 -17.94 -5.00 10.98
N PHE A 16 -18.25 -4.30 12.08
CA PHE A 16 -17.33 -3.34 12.70
C PHE A 16 -16.07 -4.03 13.24
N ILE A 17 -16.22 -5.16 13.95
CA ILE A 17 -15.07 -5.95 14.46
C ILE A 17 -14.20 -6.45 13.30
N ALA A 18 -14.80 -7.01 12.26
CA ALA A 18 -14.07 -7.46 11.08
C ALA A 18 -13.27 -6.31 10.44
N LEU A 19 -13.86 -5.11 10.39
CA LEU A 19 -13.21 -3.95 9.81
C LEU A 19 -12.12 -3.34 10.72
N LEU A 20 -12.25 -3.44 12.05
CA LEU A 20 -11.15 -3.16 12.98
C LEU A 20 -9.96 -4.09 12.73
N ILE A 21 -10.22 -5.40 12.56
CA ILE A 21 -9.18 -6.38 12.25
C ILE A 21 -8.52 -6.04 10.91
N ILE A 22 -9.30 -5.79 9.85
CA ILE A 22 -8.76 -5.40 8.54
C ILE A 22 -7.90 -4.14 8.63
N ASN A 23 -8.36 -3.12 9.36
CA ASN A 23 -7.63 -1.87 9.55
C ASN A 23 -6.29 -2.09 10.27
N VAL A 24 -6.27 -2.87 11.37
CA VAL A 24 -5.03 -3.21 12.07
C VAL A 24 -4.12 -4.08 11.19
N SER A 25 -4.66 -5.08 10.51
CA SER A 25 -3.87 -5.94 9.60
C SER A 25 -3.25 -5.16 8.46
N LEU A 26 -3.96 -4.20 7.86
CA LEU A 26 -3.43 -3.32 6.83
C LEU A 26 -2.36 -2.37 7.38
N TYR A 27 -2.54 -1.86 8.61
CA TYR A 27 -1.50 -1.07 9.27
C TYR A 27 -0.22 -1.90 9.46
N VAL A 28 -0.33 -3.09 10.07
CA VAL A 28 0.81 -4.00 10.28
C VAL A 28 1.48 -4.33 8.94
N TYR A 29 0.69 -4.69 7.93
CA TYR A 29 1.19 -5.02 6.59
C TYR A 29 1.97 -3.86 5.95
N GLN A 30 1.47 -2.62 6.09
CA GLN A 30 2.16 -1.44 5.59
C GLN A 30 3.49 -1.19 6.33
N GLN A 31 3.53 -1.44 7.63
CA GLN A 31 4.75 -1.27 8.44
C GLN A 31 5.78 -2.38 8.19
N THR A 32 5.36 -3.60 7.84
CA THR A 32 6.25 -4.72 7.51
C THR A 32 6.69 -4.72 6.04
N LYS A 33 6.44 -3.64 5.29
CA LYS A 33 6.81 -3.54 3.88
C LYS A 33 8.33 -3.34 3.75
N GLY A 34 9.09 -4.44 3.73
CA GLY A 34 10.54 -4.46 3.59
C GLY A 34 11.27 -5.25 4.67
N ALA A 35 10.64 -5.48 5.83
CA ALA A 35 11.20 -6.25 6.94
C ALA A 35 10.12 -7.13 7.61
N GLY A 36 10.47 -8.36 7.98
CA GLY A 36 9.56 -9.28 8.67
C GLY A 36 9.18 -8.79 10.08
N ILE A 37 8.09 -9.32 10.66
CA ILE A 37 7.66 -8.96 12.04
C ILE A 37 8.78 -9.22 13.07
N LYS A 38 9.60 -10.27 12.84
CA LYS A 38 10.73 -10.61 13.72
C LYS A 38 11.81 -9.52 13.69
N GLU A 39 12.17 -9.05 12.50
CA GLU A 39 13.16 -7.98 12.30
C GLU A 39 12.67 -6.66 12.90
N LEU A 40 11.39 -6.34 12.72
CA LEU A 40 10.79 -5.14 13.30
C LEU A 40 10.82 -5.16 14.83
N ARG A 41 10.51 -6.31 15.45
CA ARG A 41 10.61 -6.47 16.92
C ARG A 41 12.05 -6.35 17.40
N PHE A 42 12.99 -6.89 16.65
CA PHE A 42 14.41 -6.75 16.95
C PHE A 42 14.85 -5.28 16.90
N GLU A 43 14.57 -4.55 15.81
CA GLU A 43 14.87 -3.12 15.70
C GLU A 43 14.26 -2.31 16.85
N THR A 44 13.01 -2.60 17.20
CA THR A 44 12.31 -1.92 18.30
C THR A 44 13.01 -2.13 19.64
N ALA A 45 13.41 -3.37 19.95
CA ALA A 45 14.13 -3.67 21.18
C ALA A 45 15.50 -3.00 21.21
N GLN A 46 16.24 -3.02 20.09
CA GLN A 46 17.54 -2.38 20.00
C GLN A 46 17.43 -0.85 20.10
N ARG A 47 16.41 -0.25 19.50
CA ARG A 47 16.17 1.20 19.60
C ARG A 47 15.91 1.60 21.04
N GLN A 48 15.05 0.87 21.75
CA GLN A 48 14.78 1.17 23.15
C GLN A 48 16.06 1.10 23.99
N TRP A 49 16.87 0.05 23.80
CA TRP A 49 18.15 -0.08 24.48
C TRP A 49 19.11 1.07 24.15
N CYS A 50 19.22 1.49 22.88
CA CYS A 50 20.07 2.63 22.51
C CYS A 50 19.57 3.95 23.13
N VAL A 51 18.25 4.16 23.17
CA VAL A 51 17.66 5.33 23.84
C VAL A 51 17.98 5.32 25.33
N ASP A 52 17.86 4.17 25.99
CA ASP A 52 18.15 4.05 27.43
C ASP A 52 19.66 4.20 27.71
N TYR A 53 20.52 3.75 26.80
CA TYR A 53 21.98 3.84 26.89
C TYR A 53 22.46 5.28 26.66
N TYR A 54 22.19 5.85 25.49
CA TYR A 54 22.67 7.18 25.10
C TYR A 54 21.87 8.32 25.72
N GLY A 55 20.63 8.08 26.17
CA GLY A 55 19.75 9.09 26.75
C GLY A 55 20.21 9.63 28.10
N ASN A 56 21.15 8.97 28.77
CA ASN A 56 21.74 9.44 30.04
C ASN A 56 22.90 10.44 29.84
N TYR A 57 23.39 10.57 28.61
CA TYR A 57 24.47 11.50 28.28
C TYR A 57 23.90 12.86 27.90
N ASP A 58 24.69 13.92 28.11
CA ASP A 58 24.43 15.20 27.46
C ASP A 58 24.46 15.04 25.94
N ILE A 59 23.63 15.80 25.21
CA ILE A 59 23.42 15.62 23.76
C ILE A 59 24.73 15.60 22.96
N GLU A 60 25.67 16.49 23.26
CA GLU A 60 26.96 16.54 22.54
C GLU A 60 27.86 15.34 22.85
N VAL A 61 27.83 14.86 24.09
CA VAL A 61 28.55 13.65 24.49
C VAL A 61 27.92 12.42 23.85
N ALA A 62 26.59 12.37 23.78
CA ALA A 62 25.84 11.29 23.14
C ALA A 62 26.16 11.18 21.64
N ILE A 63 26.21 12.31 20.91
CA ILE A 63 26.58 12.33 19.48
C ILE A 63 27.98 11.73 19.28
N ASN A 64 28.96 12.22 20.05
CA ASN A 64 30.34 11.74 19.94
C ASN A 64 30.47 10.25 20.29
N ALA A 65 29.71 9.78 21.29
CA ALA A 65 29.69 8.38 21.69
C ALA A 65 29.11 7.49 20.58
N VAL A 66 27.95 7.85 20.02
CA VAL A 66 27.31 7.11 18.93
C VAL A 66 28.19 7.08 17.67
N ASP A 67 28.75 8.21 17.25
CA ASP A 67 29.64 8.30 16.08
C ASP A 67 30.91 7.44 16.28
N SER A 68 31.51 7.49 17.49
CA SER A 68 32.62 6.62 17.85
C SER A 68 32.25 5.14 17.75
N ASP A 69 31.10 4.73 18.27
CA ASP A 69 30.66 3.33 18.21
C ASP A 69 30.32 2.88 16.78
N ILE A 70 29.71 3.73 15.96
CA ILE A 70 29.49 3.46 14.53
C ILE A 70 30.82 3.27 13.80
N LYS A 71 31.80 4.17 14.02
CA LYS A 71 33.14 4.06 13.41
C LYS A 71 33.85 2.77 13.80
N ARG A 72 33.78 2.37 15.08
CA ARG A 72 34.34 1.10 15.58
C ARG A 72 33.67 -0.12 14.95
N ILE A 73 32.36 -0.11 14.78
CA ILE A 73 31.64 -1.21 14.11
C ILE A 73 32.04 -1.29 12.63
N LEU A 74 32.17 -0.16 11.95
CA LEU A 74 32.57 -0.11 10.54
C LEU A 74 34.03 -0.57 10.34
N SER A 75 34.94 -0.21 11.24
CA SER A 75 36.33 -0.70 11.18
C SER A 75 36.40 -2.20 11.44
N TYR A 76 35.67 -2.72 12.44
CA TYR A 76 35.55 -4.15 12.70
C TYR A 76 35.02 -4.91 11.47
N ARG A 77 33.93 -4.42 10.85
CA ARG A 77 33.37 -5.02 9.63
C ARG A 77 34.35 -5.01 8.45
N LYS A 78 35.19 -3.97 8.34
CA LYS A 78 36.20 -3.88 7.28
C LYS A 78 37.31 -4.91 7.50
N ALA A 79 37.80 -5.05 8.74
CA ALA A 79 38.80 -6.04 9.11
C ALA A 79 38.29 -7.47 8.93
N ASP A 80 37.05 -7.76 9.35
CA ASP A 80 36.41 -9.07 9.17
C ASP A 80 36.29 -9.46 7.69
N LYS A 81 35.90 -8.52 6.82
CA LYS A 81 35.83 -8.76 5.37
C LYS A 81 37.20 -8.89 4.69
N GLN A 82 38.23 -8.21 5.20
CA GLN A 82 39.61 -8.35 4.71
C GLN A 82 40.23 -9.69 5.14
N GLY A 83 39.97 -10.13 6.39
CA GLY A 83 40.40 -11.44 6.88
C GLY A 83 39.76 -12.61 6.12
N VAL A 84 38.48 -12.48 5.71
CA VAL A 84 37.83 -13.49 4.86
C VAL A 84 38.45 -13.55 3.46
N ALA A 85 38.83 -12.41 2.87
CA ALA A 85 39.49 -12.35 1.56
C ALA A 85 40.93 -12.88 1.56
N GLU A 86 41.63 -12.78 2.69
CA GLU A 86 42.98 -13.37 2.87
C GLU A 86 42.93 -14.85 3.30
N SER A 87 41.84 -15.31 3.92
CA SER A 87 41.70 -16.70 4.39
C SER A 87 41.51 -17.78 3.31
N ASP A 88 41.33 -17.40 2.05
CA ASP A 88 41.39 -18.32 0.90
C ASP A 88 42.85 -18.60 0.43
N VAL A 89 43.85 -18.00 1.10
CA VAL A 89 45.27 -18.32 0.91
C VAL A 89 45.92 -18.57 2.26
N GLN A 90 46.17 -19.86 2.53
CA GLN A 90 46.91 -20.46 3.66
C GLN A 90 46.21 -20.50 5.05
N PRO A 91 46.19 -21.67 5.69
CA PRO A 91 45.77 -21.79 7.09
C PRO A 91 46.90 -21.34 8.02
N GLY A 92 46.62 -20.33 8.84
CA GLY A 92 47.42 -20.04 10.03
C GLY A 92 48.14 -18.70 10.01
N VAL A 93 47.41 -17.59 9.98
CA VAL A 93 47.82 -16.35 10.65
C VAL A 93 46.56 -15.67 11.18
N GLU A 94 46.38 -15.69 12.51
CA GLU A 94 45.42 -14.80 13.17
C GLU A 94 45.91 -13.36 12.95
N SER A 95 45.23 -12.58 12.11
CA SER A 95 45.54 -11.16 11.95
C SER A 95 44.97 -10.37 13.13
N GLU A 96 45.72 -10.36 14.24
CA GLU A 96 45.66 -9.31 15.24
C GLU A 96 46.18 -8.00 14.65
N ALA A 97 45.36 -7.35 13.81
CA ALA A 97 45.64 -6.00 13.32
C ALA A 97 44.72 -4.99 14.04
N ALA A 98 45.24 -4.45 15.15
CA ALA A 98 44.93 -3.14 15.72
C ALA A 98 43.44 -2.73 15.78
N VAL A 99 42.68 -3.35 16.70
CA VAL A 99 41.51 -2.69 17.32
C VAL A 99 41.98 -2.25 18.70
N ASP A 100 42.21 -0.94 18.87
CA ASP A 100 42.58 -0.36 20.16
C ASP A 100 41.68 -0.87 21.30
N ASN A 101 42.33 -1.09 22.44
CA ASN A 101 41.95 -1.92 23.58
C ASN A 101 40.80 -1.36 24.45
N TYR A 102 39.74 -0.82 23.84
CA TYR A 102 38.51 -0.42 24.51
C TYR A 102 37.32 -1.06 23.80
N THR A 103 36.98 -2.31 24.18
CA THR A 103 35.69 -2.90 23.83
C THR A 103 34.58 -2.01 24.41
N SER A 104 33.79 -1.37 23.53
CA SER A 104 32.55 -0.73 23.97
C SER A 104 31.47 -1.78 24.13
N GLU A 105 30.60 -1.61 25.12
CA GLU A 105 29.42 -2.46 25.35
C GLU A 105 28.59 -2.60 24.05
N VAL A 106 28.54 -1.55 23.24
CA VAL A 106 27.87 -1.50 21.93
C VAL A 106 28.54 -2.43 20.90
N LEU A 107 29.88 -2.46 20.86
CA LEU A 107 30.63 -3.33 19.94
C LEU A 107 30.51 -4.81 20.35
N GLU A 108 30.58 -5.12 21.65
CA GLU A 108 30.36 -6.49 22.14
C GLU A 108 28.96 -6.98 21.81
N LYS A 109 27.96 -6.12 22.00
CA LYS A 109 26.59 -6.41 21.60
C LYS A 109 26.48 -6.62 20.10
N TYR A 110 27.11 -5.78 19.26
CA TYR A 110 27.15 -5.97 17.81
C TYR A 110 27.72 -7.35 17.42
N LYS A 111 28.84 -7.76 18.01
CA LYS A 111 29.50 -9.05 17.74
C LYS A 111 28.62 -10.26 18.07
N SER A 112 27.75 -10.14 19.08
CA SER A 112 26.84 -11.23 19.49
C SER A 112 25.66 -11.49 18.54
N LEU A 113 25.43 -10.61 17.55
CA LEU A 113 24.29 -10.66 16.64
C LEU A 113 24.60 -11.46 15.36
N SER A 114 23.58 -12.05 14.75
CA SER A 114 23.69 -12.65 13.40
C SER A 114 23.95 -11.57 12.34
N GLU A 115 24.48 -11.94 11.16
CA GLU A 115 24.86 -10.99 10.10
C GLU A 115 23.70 -10.07 9.66
N SER A 116 22.47 -10.61 9.58
CA SER A 116 21.27 -9.83 9.27
C SER A 116 20.87 -8.89 10.42
N GLU A 117 20.97 -9.34 11.66
CA GLU A 117 20.70 -8.53 12.87
C GLU A 117 21.75 -7.43 13.08
N GLN A 118 23.01 -7.68 12.71
CA GLN A 118 24.10 -6.69 12.73
C GLN A 118 23.79 -5.50 11.80
N LEU A 119 23.30 -5.77 10.59
CA LEU A 119 22.87 -4.72 9.65
C LEU A 119 21.70 -3.89 10.20
N LEU A 120 20.71 -4.56 10.81
CA LEU A 120 19.57 -3.89 11.45
C LEU A 120 20.02 -3.04 12.64
N PHE A 121 20.93 -3.56 13.48
CA PHE A 121 21.45 -2.82 14.62
C PHE A 121 22.24 -1.58 14.21
N LEU A 122 23.07 -1.68 13.16
CA LEU A 122 23.77 -0.52 12.59
C LEU A 122 22.79 0.54 12.05
N THR A 123 21.68 0.10 11.46
CA THR A 123 20.61 1.00 11.00
C THR A 123 19.96 1.73 12.18
N VAL A 124 19.72 1.02 13.28
CA VAL A 124 19.21 1.63 14.52
C VAL A 124 20.18 2.67 15.09
N LEU A 125 21.48 2.40 15.12
CA LEU A 125 22.48 3.36 15.61
C LEU A 125 22.51 4.64 14.76
N ARG A 126 22.46 4.51 13.42
CA ARG A 126 22.39 5.67 12.51
C ARG A 126 21.10 6.48 12.71
N ASP A 127 19.99 5.82 12.98
CA ASP A 127 18.74 6.51 13.30
C ASP A 127 18.82 7.29 14.63
N ILE A 128 19.56 6.77 15.62
CA ILE A 128 19.80 7.46 16.90
C ILE A 128 20.73 8.65 16.71
N GLU A 129 21.81 8.48 15.95
CA GLU A 129 22.73 9.56 15.55
C GLU A 129 21.97 10.72 14.88
N SER A 130 21.18 10.42 13.85
CA SER A 130 20.34 11.38 13.14
C SER A 130 19.36 12.11 14.06
N GLN A 131 18.76 11.39 15.03
CA GLN A 131 17.87 12.01 16.01
C GLN A 131 18.60 12.96 16.95
N LEU A 132 19.79 12.60 17.43
CA LEU A 132 20.61 13.44 18.30
C LEU A 132 21.11 14.70 17.58
N GLU A 133 21.55 14.58 16.33
CA GLU A 133 21.93 15.71 15.49
C GLU A 133 20.75 16.68 15.29
N TYR A 134 19.57 16.14 15.02
CA TYR A 134 18.35 16.93 14.92
C TYR A 134 18.02 17.68 16.23
N ILE A 135 18.13 17.00 17.38
CA ILE A 135 17.91 17.60 18.70
C ILE A 135 18.89 18.76 18.95
N LYS A 136 20.17 18.58 18.60
CA LYS A 136 21.21 19.62 18.74
C LYS A 136 20.89 20.85 17.89
N LYS A 137 20.45 20.64 16.65
CA LYS A 137 20.22 21.72 15.68
C LYS A 137 18.91 22.48 15.92
N TYR A 138 17.90 21.83 16.50
CA TYR A 138 16.55 22.38 16.62
C TYR A 138 16.46 23.79 17.25
N PRO A 139 17.14 24.11 18.37
CA PRO A 139 17.09 25.46 18.95
C PRO A 139 17.65 26.54 18.03
N GLU A 140 18.70 26.23 17.26
CA GLU A 140 19.28 27.15 16.27
C GLU A 140 18.32 27.36 15.09
N ASP A 141 17.70 26.29 14.60
CA ASP A 141 16.70 26.37 13.53
C ASP A 141 15.51 27.26 13.93
N MET A 142 15.03 27.16 15.18
CA MET A 142 13.95 28.01 15.68
C MET A 142 14.36 29.49 15.76
N LYS A 143 15.58 29.78 16.23
CA LYS A 143 16.13 31.16 16.22
C LYS A 143 16.33 31.68 14.80
N GLN A 144 16.71 30.82 13.87
CA GLN A 144 16.89 31.18 12.47
C GLN A 144 15.57 31.56 11.81
N ILE A 145 14.46 30.87 12.13
CA ILE A 145 13.12 31.25 11.63
C ILE A 145 12.76 32.68 12.07
N GLN A 146 13.04 33.04 13.33
CA GLN A 146 12.78 34.39 13.84
C GLN A 146 13.68 35.45 13.18
N THR A 147 14.98 35.19 13.10
CA THR A 147 15.95 36.10 12.47
C THR A 147 15.66 36.28 10.98
N ASN A 148 15.36 35.20 10.25
CA ASN A 148 14.99 35.24 8.84
C ASN A 148 13.69 36.02 8.63
N ALA A 149 12.71 35.89 9.51
CA ALA A 149 11.49 36.69 9.42
C ALA A 149 11.79 38.19 9.54
N GLN A 150 12.65 38.59 10.47
CA GLN A 150 13.08 39.98 10.64
C GLN A 150 13.87 40.50 9.42
N GLN A 151 14.80 39.71 8.90
CA GLN A 151 15.59 40.05 7.71
C GLN A 151 14.73 40.11 6.44
N LEU A 152 13.80 39.18 6.24
CA LEU A 152 12.94 39.17 5.06
C LEU A 152 12.10 40.45 4.97
N MET A 153 11.67 41.00 6.11
CA MET A 153 10.91 42.25 6.15
C MET A 153 11.73 43.50 5.76
N THR A 154 13.07 43.45 5.75
CA THR A 154 13.91 44.59 5.33
C THR A 154 14.03 44.71 3.81
N PHE A 155 13.83 43.62 3.06
CA PHE A 155 13.83 43.66 1.60
C PHE A 155 12.57 44.36 1.09
N SER A 156 12.75 45.34 0.20
CA SER A 156 11.66 46.14 -0.38
C SER A 156 10.54 45.29 -0.99
N ILE A 157 10.90 44.16 -1.60
CA ILE A 157 9.98 43.19 -2.24
C ILE A 157 9.01 42.55 -1.23
N PHE A 158 9.37 42.44 0.04
CA PHE A 158 8.57 41.81 1.09
C PHE A 158 8.06 42.79 2.15
N SER A 159 8.37 44.09 2.01
CA SER A 159 8.04 45.13 2.99
C SER A 159 6.61 45.69 2.88
N ASP A 160 5.86 45.33 1.83
CA ASP A 160 4.49 45.80 1.64
C ASP A 160 3.53 45.17 2.67
N LYS A 161 3.07 45.99 3.63
CA LYS A 161 2.14 45.60 4.69
C LYS A 161 0.78 45.10 4.19
N ASN A 162 0.39 45.45 2.97
CA ASN A 162 -0.86 44.99 2.36
C ASN A 162 -0.69 43.68 1.58
N SER A 163 0.52 43.14 1.51
CA SER A 163 0.82 41.89 0.81
C SER A 163 0.61 40.65 1.69
N PHE A 164 0.35 39.52 1.03
CA PHE A 164 0.26 38.21 1.70
C PHE A 164 1.61 37.82 2.28
N THR A 165 2.69 38.11 1.54
CA THR A 165 4.05 37.70 1.90
C THR A 165 4.49 38.34 3.21
N TYR A 166 4.30 39.65 3.38
CA TYR A 166 4.62 40.35 4.62
C TYR A 166 3.85 39.78 5.82
N ASN A 167 2.52 39.71 5.71
CA ASN A 167 1.68 39.23 6.81
C ASN A 167 1.93 37.75 7.14
N ASN A 168 2.30 36.95 6.13
CA ASN A 168 2.69 35.56 6.32
C ASN A 168 4.02 35.45 7.09
N ILE A 169 5.00 36.28 6.78
CA ILE A 169 6.29 36.33 7.51
C ILE A 169 6.04 36.67 8.98
N VAL A 170 5.27 37.74 9.26
CA VAL A 170 4.94 38.19 10.62
C VAL A 170 4.21 37.09 11.40
N LYS A 171 3.17 36.49 10.82
CA LYS A 171 2.40 35.42 11.47
C LYS A 171 3.26 34.17 11.73
N THR A 172 4.14 33.81 10.78
CA THR A 172 5.03 32.65 10.91
C THR A 172 6.01 32.85 12.06
N GLY A 173 6.68 34.00 12.14
CA GLY A 173 7.59 34.30 13.26
C GLY A 173 6.89 34.20 14.61
N LYS A 174 5.69 34.79 14.74
CA LYS A 174 4.89 34.76 15.97
C LYS A 174 4.39 33.35 16.34
N ASP A 175 4.06 32.51 15.36
CA ASP A 175 3.60 31.15 15.64
C ASP A 175 4.76 30.24 16.09
N PHE A 176 5.94 30.37 15.48
CA PHE A 176 7.12 29.58 15.86
C PHE A 176 7.80 30.07 17.15
N GLU A 177 7.58 31.31 17.57
CA GLU A 177 7.99 31.81 18.90
C GLU A 177 7.48 30.92 20.04
N LYS A 178 6.29 30.34 19.90
CA LYS A 178 5.67 29.46 20.91
C LYS A 178 6.42 28.15 21.15
N VAL A 179 7.26 27.73 20.20
CA VAL A 179 8.02 26.47 20.27
C VAL A 179 9.52 26.69 20.38
N ALA A 180 9.97 27.95 20.42
CA ALA A 180 11.40 28.29 20.50
C ALA A 180 12.06 27.77 21.78
N ASP A 181 11.32 27.72 22.89
CA ASP A 181 11.82 27.28 24.21
C ASP A 181 11.56 25.79 24.50
N VAL A 182 11.10 25.02 23.52
CA VAL A 182 10.82 23.58 23.72
C VAL A 182 12.13 22.80 23.74
N SER A 183 12.43 22.18 24.88
CA SER A 183 13.59 21.30 25.03
C SER A 183 13.32 19.90 24.47
N LEU A 184 14.09 19.50 23.47
CA LEU A 184 14.04 18.16 22.89
C LEU A 184 15.07 17.25 23.58
N TYR A 185 14.72 15.98 23.71
CA TYR A 185 15.59 14.95 24.27
C TYR A 185 15.38 13.62 23.55
N LEU A 186 16.36 12.72 23.65
CA LEU A 186 16.37 11.43 22.96
C LEU A 186 15.26 10.53 23.48
N VAL A 187 14.37 10.09 22.59
CA VAL A 187 13.23 9.22 22.92
C VAL A 187 12.87 8.28 21.78
N ASN A 188 12.33 7.11 22.12
CA ASN A 188 11.76 6.19 21.13
C ASN A 188 10.39 6.71 20.63
N ASN A 189 10.42 7.47 19.53
CA ASN A 189 9.27 8.17 18.96
C ASN A 189 8.67 7.48 17.71
N LYS A 190 9.16 6.27 17.35
CA LYS A 190 8.81 5.57 16.10
C LYS A 190 7.33 5.18 16.03
N ALA A 191 6.70 4.86 17.17
CA ALA A 191 5.28 4.56 17.25
C ALA A 191 4.39 5.76 16.87
N ALA A 192 4.65 6.93 17.49
CA ALA A 192 3.90 8.15 17.18
C ALA A 192 4.17 8.65 15.76
N GLY A 193 5.42 8.57 15.29
CA GLY A 193 5.79 8.96 13.91
C GLY A 193 5.15 8.07 12.83
N SER A 194 5.17 6.75 13.00
CA SER A 194 4.59 5.80 12.02
C SER A 194 3.06 5.90 11.93
N PHE A 195 2.39 6.16 13.07
CA PHE A 195 0.95 6.32 13.15
C PHE A 195 0.41 7.46 12.29
N VAL A 196 1.11 8.60 12.25
CA VAL A 196 0.69 9.82 11.54
C VAL A 196 0.60 9.59 10.03
N ASN A 197 1.37 8.65 9.48
CA ASN A 197 1.40 8.34 8.06
C ASN A 197 0.30 7.37 7.60
N TYR A 198 -0.57 6.91 8.50
CA TYR A 198 -1.65 5.98 8.17
C TYR A 198 -2.98 6.69 7.93
N TYR A 199 -3.40 6.76 6.66
CA TYR A 199 -4.61 7.50 6.25
C TYR A 199 -5.86 6.61 6.09
N TYR A 200 -5.73 5.27 6.18
CA TYR A 200 -6.83 4.35 5.85
C TYR A 200 -7.96 4.32 6.89
N THR A 201 -7.65 4.62 8.15
CA THR A 201 -8.61 4.73 9.26
C THR A 201 -9.82 5.61 8.88
N PHE A 202 -9.59 6.73 8.18
CA PHE A 202 -10.64 7.67 7.82
C PHE A 202 -11.58 7.13 6.74
N TYR A 203 -11.05 6.46 5.72
CA TYR A 203 -11.87 5.85 4.66
C TYR A 203 -12.75 4.74 5.24
N PHE A 204 -12.18 3.92 6.13
CA PHE A 204 -12.91 2.85 6.81
C PHE A 204 -14.04 3.38 7.70
N ALA A 205 -13.79 4.46 8.44
CA ALA A 205 -14.82 5.11 9.24
C ALA A 205 -16.00 5.58 8.36
N LEU A 206 -15.73 6.25 7.23
CA LEU A 206 -16.77 6.72 6.32
C LEU A 206 -17.55 5.58 5.65
N ILE A 207 -16.90 4.47 5.29
CA ILE A 207 -17.58 3.28 4.73
C ILE A 207 -18.63 2.76 5.73
N ILE A 208 -18.28 2.65 7.02
CA ILE A 208 -19.23 2.22 8.05
C ILE A 208 -20.35 3.25 8.20
N MET A 209 -20.03 4.55 8.17
CA MET A 209 -21.03 5.60 8.24
C MET A 209 -22.01 5.57 7.06
N VAL A 210 -21.56 5.22 5.85
CA VAL A 210 -22.43 4.96 4.68
C VAL A 210 -23.41 3.83 5.00
N PHE A 211 -22.95 2.71 5.58
CA PHE A 211 -23.84 1.60 5.95
C PHE A 211 -24.87 2.01 7.02
N ILE A 212 -24.46 2.78 8.03
CA ILE A 212 -25.36 3.28 9.07
C ILE A 212 -26.42 4.21 8.48
N ILE A 213 -26.02 5.17 7.64
CA ILE A 213 -26.93 6.13 6.99
C ILE A 213 -27.88 5.44 6.01
N TYR A 214 -27.37 4.44 5.27
CA TYR A 214 -28.19 3.61 4.38
C TYR A 214 -29.22 2.79 5.17
N GLY A 215 -28.82 2.25 6.33
CA GLY A 215 -29.71 1.56 7.27
C GLY A 215 -30.79 2.46 7.86
N LEU A 216 -30.41 3.68 8.30
CA LEU A 216 -31.34 4.72 8.77
C LEU A 216 -32.38 5.09 7.72
N SER A 217 -31.98 5.08 6.44
CA SER A 217 -32.87 5.40 5.31
C SER A 217 -33.74 4.22 4.84
N GLY A 218 -33.74 3.08 5.56
CA GLY A 218 -34.45 1.87 5.14
C GLY A 218 -35.98 2.00 5.09
N GLU A 219 -36.56 2.99 5.76
CA GLU A 219 -38.00 3.27 5.70
C GLU A 219 -38.48 3.72 4.31
N ARG A 220 -37.58 4.18 3.44
CA ARG A 220 -37.89 4.65 2.09
C ARG A 220 -38.26 3.56 1.10
N ASP A 221 -37.74 2.36 1.30
CA ASP A 221 -37.95 1.24 0.38
C ASP A 221 -39.15 0.38 0.80
N ASN A 222 -39.48 0.36 2.09
CA ASN A 222 -40.47 -0.58 2.65
C ASN A 222 -41.87 0.04 2.81
N GLY A 223 -42.15 1.19 2.19
CA GLY A 223 -43.43 1.91 2.31
C GLY A 223 -43.69 2.56 3.68
N MET A 224 -42.86 2.26 4.69
CA MET A 224 -43.01 2.79 6.05
C MET A 224 -42.80 4.29 6.15
N TRP A 225 -42.14 4.93 5.17
CA TRP A 225 -41.95 6.38 5.15
C TRP A 225 -43.27 7.16 5.25
N GLY A 226 -44.36 6.66 4.63
CA GLY A 226 -45.69 7.25 4.74
C GLY A 226 -46.22 7.26 6.18
N ILE A 227 -46.05 6.13 6.88
CA ILE A 227 -46.48 5.95 8.27
C ILE A 227 -45.66 6.84 9.20
N VAL A 228 -44.33 6.85 9.04
CA VAL A 228 -43.41 7.69 9.83
C VAL A 228 -43.72 9.17 9.65
N HIS A 229 -44.03 9.60 8.41
CA HIS A 229 -44.36 11.00 8.13
C HIS A 229 -45.72 11.42 8.70
N SER A 230 -46.65 10.48 8.87
CA SER A 230 -48.02 10.74 9.36
C SER A 230 -48.17 10.57 10.87
N ALA A 231 -47.18 9.98 11.54
CA ALA A 231 -47.18 9.77 12.99
C ALA A 231 -47.06 11.10 13.75
N GLY A 232 -47.90 11.28 14.78
CA GLY A 232 -48.02 12.53 15.56
C GLY A 232 -46.83 12.90 16.45
N SER A 233 -45.74 12.12 16.44
CA SER A 233 -44.53 12.41 17.22
C SER A 233 -43.49 13.15 16.36
N GLY A 234 -43.54 14.49 16.45
CA GLY A 234 -42.58 15.48 15.92
C GLY A 234 -41.51 15.01 14.92
N ARG A 235 -41.73 15.26 13.63
CA ARG A 235 -40.74 15.08 12.54
C ARG A 235 -39.36 15.68 12.86
N LEU A 236 -39.35 16.83 13.53
CA LEU A 236 -38.13 17.48 14.03
C LEU A 236 -37.40 16.62 15.07
N ARG A 237 -38.14 15.98 16.00
CA ARG A 237 -37.57 15.09 17.01
C ARG A 237 -36.87 13.91 16.34
N LEU A 238 -37.46 13.33 15.30
CA LEU A 238 -36.83 12.25 14.52
C LEU A 238 -35.53 12.71 13.83
N ALA A 239 -35.57 13.90 13.19
CA ALA A 239 -34.39 14.49 12.56
C ALA A 239 -33.24 14.69 13.57
N LEU A 240 -33.54 15.23 14.75
CA LEU A 240 -32.56 15.44 15.82
C LEU A 240 -32.02 14.11 16.35
N HIS A 241 -32.86 13.09 16.53
CA HIS A 241 -32.40 11.77 16.97
C HIS A 241 -31.43 11.15 15.96
N ARG A 242 -31.71 11.27 14.65
CA ARG A 242 -30.81 10.79 13.60
C ARG A 242 -29.49 11.55 13.58
N LEU A 243 -29.53 12.87 13.76
CA LEU A 243 -28.34 13.69 13.89
C LEU A 243 -27.46 13.22 15.06
N PHE A 244 -28.04 13.00 16.24
CA PHE A 244 -27.31 12.48 17.41
C PHE A 244 -26.78 11.07 17.19
N ILE A 245 -27.52 10.20 16.53
CA ILE A 245 -27.06 8.85 16.19
C ILE A 245 -25.86 8.92 15.25
N ILE A 246 -25.94 9.71 14.18
CA ILE A 246 -24.86 9.87 13.19
C ILE A 246 -23.62 10.50 13.83
N ALA A 247 -23.79 11.56 14.61
CA ALA A 247 -22.69 12.22 15.31
C ALA A 247 -22.04 11.27 16.32
N GLY A 248 -22.84 10.65 17.20
CA GLY A 248 -22.35 9.72 18.21
C GLY A 248 -21.68 8.49 17.62
N SER A 249 -22.27 7.87 16.58
CA SER A 249 -21.64 6.74 15.90
C SER A 249 -20.36 7.14 15.19
N GLY A 250 -20.32 8.32 14.56
CA GLY A 250 -19.12 8.85 13.91
C GLY A 250 -17.94 8.99 14.88
N VAL A 251 -18.19 9.54 16.08
CA VAL A 251 -17.16 9.66 17.13
C VAL A 251 -16.70 8.28 17.59
N VAL A 252 -17.62 7.36 17.93
CA VAL A 252 -17.27 6.02 18.46
C VAL A 252 -16.53 5.16 17.43
N ILE A 253 -16.96 5.17 16.17
CA ILE A 253 -16.31 4.41 15.09
C ILE A 253 -14.90 4.94 14.84
N THR A 254 -14.76 6.26 14.78
CA THR A 254 -13.45 6.90 14.59
C THR A 254 -12.54 6.57 15.76
N ALA A 255 -13.02 6.64 17.01
CA ALA A 255 -12.26 6.25 18.19
C ALA A 255 -11.80 4.79 18.12
N GLY A 256 -12.71 3.87 17.81
CA GLY A 256 -12.38 2.45 17.72
C GLY A 256 -11.31 2.16 16.67
N LEU A 257 -11.42 2.74 15.47
CA LEU A 257 -10.43 2.53 14.42
C LEU A 257 -9.09 3.24 14.72
N TYR A 258 -9.15 4.47 15.23
CA TYR A 258 -7.98 5.31 15.48
C TYR A 258 -7.12 4.77 16.63
N PHE A 259 -7.75 4.50 17.79
CA PHE A 259 -7.02 4.02 18.97
C PHE A 259 -6.57 2.57 18.85
N THR A 260 -7.28 1.71 18.09
CA THR A 260 -6.75 0.36 17.80
C THR A 260 -5.54 0.40 16.87
N THR A 261 -5.51 1.27 15.87
CA THR A 261 -4.30 1.50 15.05
C THR A 261 -3.16 2.08 15.89
N PHE A 262 -3.44 3.05 16.77
CA PHE A 262 -2.42 3.63 17.65
C PHE A 262 -1.87 2.60 18.66
N ALA A 263 -2.74 1.77 19.25
CA ALA A 263 -2.32 0.66 20.11
C ALA A 263 -1.47 -0.36 19.34
N ALA A 264 -1.81 -0.68 18.10
CA ALA A 264 -0.99 -1.53 17.25
C ALA A 264 0.39 -0.90 16.97
N ALA A 265 0.46 0.43 16.77
CA ALA A 265 1.73 1.15 16.61
C ALA A 265 2.61 1.03 17.87
N LEU A 266 2.03 1.21 19.05
CA LEU A 266 2.74 1.02 20.33
C LEU A 266 3.19 -0.44 20.54
N LEU A 267 2.39 -1.42 20.13
CA LEU A 267 2.77 -2.84 20.22
C LEU A 267 3.88 -3.23 19.24
N LEU A 268 3.96 -2.60 18.06
CA LEU A 268 4.99 -2.86 17.07
C LEU A 268 6.32 -2.16 17.38
N TYR A 269 6.25 -0.89 17.83
CA TYR A 269 7.42 -0.01 17.96
C TYR A 269 7.78 0.40 19.39
N GLY A 270 6.99 0.01 20.39
CA GLY A 270 7.18 0.46 21.77
C GLY A 270 6.89 1.96 21.91
N GLY A 271 7.68 2.67 22.71
CA GLY A 271 7.60 4.13 22.82
C GLY A 271 6.51 4.67 23.75
N ALA A 272 5.88 3.83 24.58
CA ALA A 272 4.89 4.29 25.57
C ALA A 272 5.49 5.32 26.56
N GLY A 273 6.77 5.17 26.92
CA GLY A 273 7.49 6.14 27.76
C GLY A 273 7.78 7.48 27.07
N ALA A 274 7.75 7.52 25.73
CA ALA A 274 8.00 8.73 24.95
C ALA A 274 6.76 9.62 24.77
N LEU A 275 5.57 9.16 25.20
CA LEU A 275 4.30 9.85 24.92
C LEU A 275 4.18 11.24 25.55
N ASN A 276 4.89 11.48 26.65
CA ASN A 276 4.94 12.78 27.32
C ASN A 276 5.99 13.73 26.72
N ALA A 277 6.90 13.23 25.89
CA ALA A 277 7.90 14.05 25.22
C ALA A 277 7.23 15.03 24.24
N PRO A 278 7.85 16.19 23.95
CA PRO A 278 7.38 17.10 22.93
C PRO A 278 7.20 16.39 21.59
N VAL A 279 6.12 16.70 20.86
CA VAL A 279 5.86 16.12 19.54
C VAL A 279 6.97 16.49 18.54
N GLN A 280 7.62 17.64 18.75
CA GLN A 280 8.75 18.13 17.98
C GLN A 280 9.99 17.23 18.06
N SER A 281 10.08 16.32 19.05
CA SER A 281 11.14 15.30 19.09
C SER A 281 11.05 14.33 17.91
N ILE A 282 9.93 14.28 17.19
CA ILE A 282 9.77 13.58 15.92
C ILE A 282 10.11 14.56 14.79
N GLN A 283 11.11 14.24 13.97
CA GLN A 283 11.57 15.12 12.88
C GLN A 283 10.45 15.53 11.90
N ALA A 284 9.47 14.65 11.65
CA ALA A 284 8.31 14.98 10.81
C ALA A 284 7.46 16.16 11.34
N PHE A 285 7.63 16.54 12.61
CA PHE A 285 6.96 17.65 13.29
C PHE A 285 7.86 18.85 13.54
N GLU A 286 9.03 18.94 12.87
CA GLU A 286 9.92 20.12 12.93
C GLU A 286 9.14 21.43 12.70
N ARG A 287 8.23 21.41 11.72
CA ARG A 287 7.38 22.56 11.36
C ARG A 287 6.07 22.60 12.13
N PHE A 288 5.96 22.00 13.31
CA PHE A 288 4.74 22.03 14.11
C PHE A 288 4.84 23.11 15.20
N ALA A 289 4.12 24.21 14.98
CA ALA A 289 4.25 25.44 15.76
C ALA A 289 3.42 25.48 17.08
N MET A 290 3.09 24.34 17.67
CA MET A 290 2.39 24.29 18.97
C MET A 290 3.14 23.41 19.97
N PRO A 291 3.45 23.90 21.18
CA PRO A 291 4.10 23.10 22.21
C PRO A 291 3.09 22.10 22.78
N MET A 292 3.24 20.83 22.42
CA MET A 292 2.41 19.75 22.97
C MET A 292 3.18 18.44 23.02
N SER A 293 2.77 17.56 23.92
CA SER A 293 3.31 16.20 23.98
C SER A 293 2.83 15.34 22.80
N GLN A 294 3.50 14.23 22.54
CA GLN A 294 3.08 13.26 21.52
C GLN A 294 1.65 12.75 21.75
N ILE A 295 1.27 12.44 23.00
CA ILE A 295 -0.12 12.04 23.31
C ILE A 295 -1.11 13.20 23.12
N GLY A 296 -0.70 14.42 23.45
CA GLY A 296 -1.49 15.63 23.19
C GLY A 296 -1.78 15.79 21.70
N PHE A 297 -0.78 15.58 20.85
CA PHE A 297 -0.95 15.57 19.40
C PHE A 297 -1.88 14.46 18.93
N VAL A 298 -1.72 13.23 19.42
CA VAL A 298 -2.57 12.09 19.05
C VAL A 298 -4.03 12.36 19.38
N LEU A 299 -4.33 12.97 20.53
CA LEU A 299 -5.69 13.38 20.90
C LEU A 299 -6.19 14.56 20.07
N TYR A 300 -5.35 15.57 19.83
CA TYR A 300 -5.69 16.73 18.99
C TYR A 300 -6.07 16.30 17.57
N ASN A 301 -5.27 15.41 16.97
CA ASN A 301 -5.51 14.86 15.66
C ASN A 301 -6.76 13.95 15.64
N TYR A 302 -7.03 13.20 16.72
CA TYR A 302 -8.28 12.44 16.86
C TYR A 302 -9.52 13.36 16.86
N VAL A 303 -9.49 14.49 17.58
CA VAL A 303 -10.63 15.41 17.65
C VAL A 303 -10.96 15.98 16.27
N TYR A 304 -9.96 16.45 15.53
CA TYR A 304 -10.16 16.91 14.15
C TYR A 304 -10.65 15.80 13.22
N SER A 305 -10.13 14.60 13.40
CA SER A 305 -10.54 13.43 12.65
C SER A 305 -12.00 13.06 12.87
N ALA A 306 -12.42 12.97 14.13
CA ALA A 306 -13.79 12.69 14.51
C ALA A 306 -14.73 13.79 13.99
N LEU A 307 -14.32 15.06 14.08
CA LEU A 307 -15.05 16.18 13.51
C LEU A 307 -15.23 16.01 12.00
N ALA A 308 -14.15 15.75 11.25
CA ALA A 308 -14.22 15.55 9.81
C ALA A 308 -15.15 14.40 9.41
N VAL A 309 -15.05 13.24 10.08
CA VAL A 309 -15.91 12.09 9.84
C VAL A 309 -17.37 12.42 10.14
N VAL A 310 -17.67 13.10 11.25
CA VAL A 310 -19.04 13.49 11.62
C VAL A 310 -19.61 14.46 10.59
N VAL A 311 -18.89 15.52 10.23
CA VAL A 311 -19.34 16.52 9.25
C VAL A 311 -19.63 15.89 7.90
N LEU A 312 -18.70 15.07 7.38
CA LEU A 312 -18.88 14.38 6.11
C LEU A 312 -20.03 13.36 6.17
N SER A 313 -20.26 12.72 7.31
CA SER A 313 -21.40 11.82 7.53
C SER A 313 -22.73 12.58 7.55
N VAL A 314 -22.78 13.77 8.13
CA VAL A 314 -23.99 14.62 8.11
C VAL A 314 -24.23 15.16 6.70
N ALA A 315 -23.19 15.54 5.96
CA ALA A 315 -23.30 15.91 4.54
C ALA A 315 -23.83 14.75 3.69
N LEU A 316 -23.31 13.54 3.90
CA LEU A 316 -23.82 12.32 3.27
C LEU A 316 -25.29 12.07 3.62
N TRP A 317 -25.65 12.18 4.91
CA TRP A 317 -27.03 12.05 5.34
C TRP A 317 -27.93 13.07 4.66
N THR A 318 -27.47 14.29 4.41
CA THR A 318 -28.20 15.32 3.66
C THR A 318 -28.52 14.85 2.24
N VAL A 319 -27.57 14.25 1.52
CA VAL A 319 -27.80 13.65 0.20
C VAL A 319 -28.88 12.59 0.26
N PHE A 320 -28.84 11.72 1.29
CA PHE A 320 -29.92 10.78 1.52
C PHE A 320 -31.23 11.52 1.77
N VAL A 321 -31.30 12.49 2.67
CA VAL A 321 -32.53 13.22 3.01
C VAL A 321 -33.20 13.84 1.78
N VAL A 322 -32.44 14.46 0.88
CA VAL A 322 -32.98 15.14 -0.32
C VAL A 322 -33.49 14.14 -1.39
N ASN A 323 -33.05 12.88 -1.34
CA ASN A 323 -33.42 11.85 -2.30
C ASN A 323 -34.56 10.95 -1.78
N ARG A 324 -35.59 10.75 -2.61
CA ARG A 324 -36.74 9.89 -2.26
C ARG A 324 -36.40 8.40 -2.22
N LYS A 325 -35.52 7.94 -3.13
CA LYS A 325 -35.02 6.55 -3.17
C LYS A 325 -33.59 6.49 -2.64
N ARG A 326 -33.32 5.61 -1.68
CA ARG A 326 -31.98 5.51 -1.08
C ARG A 326 -30.91 5.07 -2.08
N ASN A 327 -31.27 4.25 -3.07
CA ASN A 327 -30.33 3.82 -4.11
C ASN A 327 -29.90 4.99 -5.01
N HIS A 328 -30.79 5.95 -5.29
CA HIS A 328 -30.41 7.16 -6.03
C HIS A 328 -29.46 8.03 -5.22
N ALA A 329 -29.70 8.16 -3.90
CA ALA A 329 -28.79 8.88 -3.01
C ALA A 329 -27.38 8.26 -3.02
N LEU A 330 -27.29 6.93 -3.01
CA LEU A 330 -26.03 6.21 -3.05
C LEU A 330 -25.29 6.40 -4.38
N ILE A 331 -25.99 6.34 -5.52
CA ILE A 331 -25.41 6.63 -6.84
C ILE A 331 -24.91 8.08 -6.91
N LEU A 332 -25.73 9.05 -6.48
CA LEU A 332 -25.36 10.46 -6.46
C LEU A 332 -24.14 10.72 -5.58
N THR A 333 -24.06 10.07 -4.41
CA THR A 333 -22.88 10.12 -3.54
C THR A 333 -21.64 9.63 -4.28
N GLY A 334 -21.72 8.50 -4.97
CA GLY A 334 -20.61 7.95 -5.76
C GLY A 334 -20.13 8.91 -6.85
N VAL A 335 -21.06 9.56 -7.56
CA VAL A 335 -20.73 10.57 -8.59
C VAL A 335 -20.04 11.80 -7.98
N VAL A 336 -20.56 12.33 -6.86
CA VAL A 336 -19.96 13.49 -6.17
C VAL A 336 -18.56 13.15 -5.67
N VAL A 337 -18.37 12.01 -5.01
CA VAL A 337 -17.05 11.57 -4.55
C VAL A 337 -16.09 11.37 -5.73
N GLY A 338 -16.56 10.79 -6.84
CA GLY A 338 -15.75 10.64 -8.05
C GLY A 338 -15.29 11.97 -8.64
N LEU A 339 -16.18 12.98 -8.70
CA LEU A 339 -15.85 14.34 -9.13
C LEU A 339 -14.85 15.03 -8.17
N GLU A 340 -15.05 14.89 -6.86
CA GLU A 340 -14.13 15.42 -5.84
C GLU A 340 -12.72 14.84 -5.99
N VAL A 341 -12.61 13.52 -6.18
CA VAL A 341 -11.31 12.85 -6.42
C VAL A 341 -10.66 13.38 -7.69
N LEU A 342 -11.41 13.51 -8.79
CA LEU A 342 -10.90 14.04 -10.05
C LEU A 342 -10.38 15.47 -9.90
N MET A 343 -11.17 16.34 -9.26
CA MET A 343 -10.78 17.74 -9.01
C MET A 343 -9.52 17.83 -8.14
N TYR A 344 -9.41 17.02 -7.09
CA TYR A 344 -8.25 17.03 -6.20
C TYR A 344 -6.93 16.74 -6.93
N TYR A 345 -6.92 15.76 -7.84
CA TYR A 345 -5.73 15.39 -8.59
C TYR A 345 -5.45 16.30 -9.79
N ARG A 346 -6.47 16.91 -10.39
CA ARG A 346 -6.31 17.81 -11.56
C ARG A 346 -5.93 19.24 -11.18
N ILE A 347 -6.39 19.74 -10.04
CA ILE A 347 -6.12 21.12 -9.62
C ILE A 347 -4.72 21.19 -8.98
N GLY A 348 -3.85 22.05 -9.51
CA GLY A 348 -2.52 22.32 -8.94
C GLY A 348 -2.58 23.16 -7.66
N LEU A 349 -1.58 23.04 -6.78
CA LEU A 349 -1.51 23.81 -5.52
C LEU A 349 -1.36 25.32 -5.74
N HIS A 350 -0.76 25.73 -6.87
CA HIS A 350 -0.57 27.13 -7.25
C HIS A 350 -1.58 27.62 -8.30
N SER A 351 -2.63 26.84 -8.58
CA SER A 351 -3.68 27.22 -9.52
C SER A 351 -4.57 28.35 -8.96
N ILE A 352 -5.19 29.12 -9.84
CA ILE A 352 -6.29 30.06 -9.51
C ILE A 352 -7.42 29.32 -8.78
N TYR A 353 -7.63 28.04 -9.12
CA TYR A 353 -8.63 27.17 -8.50
C TYR A 353 -8.16 26.48 -7.20
N SER A 354 -7.02 26.89 -6.62
CA SER A 354 -6.45 26.28 -5.41
C SER A 354 -7.42 26.28 -4.21
N ALA A 355 -8.33 27.24 -4.12
CA ALA A 355 -9.38 27.28 -3.10
C ALA A 355 -10.29 26.03 -3.14
N PHE A 356 -10.68 25.58 -4.34
CA PHE A 356 -11.48 24.36 -4.49
C PHE A 356 -10.73 23.12 -4.01
N LYS A 357 -9.40 23.08 -4.22
CA LYS A 357 -8.57 21.97 -3.71
C LYS A 357 -8.46 21.97 -2.18
N GLN A 358 -8.53 23.14 -1.53
CA GLN A 358 -8.45 23.25 -0.06
C GLN A 358 -9.74 22.76 0.63
N ILE A 359 -10.90 23.06 0.05
CA ILE A 359 -12.23 22.68 0.58
C ILE A 359 -12.64 21.26 0.14
N ASN A 360 -11.94 20.69 -0.84
CA ASN A 360 -12.20 19.36 -1.38
C ASN A 360 -12.26 18.26 -0.31
N ILE A 361 -13.20 17.32 -0.45
CA ILE A 361 -13.40 16.23 0.51
C ILE A 361 -12.13 15.38 0.70
N VAL A 362 -11.37 15.12 -0.36
CA VAL A 362 -10.11 14.35 -0.31
C VAL A 362 -9.04 15.08 0.52
N ARG A 363 -8.97 16.42 0.43
CA ARG A 363 -8.07 17.22 1.28
C ARG A 363 -8.54 17.20 2.73
N LEU A 364 -9.85 17.33 2.96
CA LEU A 364 -10.44 17.31 4.31
C LEU A 364 -10.26 15.95 5.01
N MET A 365 -10.18 14.84 4.27
CA MET A 365 -9.88 13.51 4.82
C MET A 365 -8.40 13.32 5.20
N LYS A 366 -7.48 14.13 4.67
CA LYS A 366 -6.05 14.07 4.99
C LYS A 366 -5.70 14.89 6.23
N VAL A 367 -6.43 14.66 7.32
CA VAL A 367 -6.32 15.40 8.59
C VAL A 367 -4.89 15.41 9.10
N ASN A 368 -4.25 14.23 9.19
CA ASN A 368 -2.86 14.09 9.67
C ASN A 368 -1.89 15.01 8.92
N ALA A 369 -1.99 15.09 7.59
CA ALA A 369 -1.08 15.87 6.76
C ALA A 369 -1.33 17.38 6.83
N VAL A 370 -2.58 17.81 7.06
CA VAL A 370 -2.93 19.22 7.21
C VAL A 370 -2.57 19.75 8.59
N ILE A 371 -2.64 18.90 9.60
CA ILE A 371 -2.38 19.28 10.99
C ILE A 371 -0.89 19.18 11.35
N SER A 372 -0.16 18.19 10.84
CA SER A 372 1.25 17.97 11.20
C SER A 372 2.20 19.06 10.69
N THR A 373 1.84 19.75 9.60
CA THR A 373 2.72 20.70 8.92
C THR A 373 2.18 22.12 9.04
N TYR A 374 3.01 23.06 9.49
CA TYR A 374 2.66 24.48 9.45
C TYR A 374 2.68 25.01 8.02
N ALA A 375 1.52 25.50 7.59
CA ALA A 375 1.36 26.23 6.35
C ALA A 375 0.28 27.30 6.50
N ASN A 376 0.52 28.47 5.92
CA ASN A 376 -0.44 29.56 5.84
C ASN A 376 -0.84 29.78 4.38
N ARG A 377 -2.07 30.24 4.18
CA ARG A 377 -2.65 30.61 2.89
C ARG A 377 -3.41 31.91 3.03
N GLY A 378 -3.58 32.61 1.92
CA GLY A 378 -4.18 33.92 1.94
C GLY A 378 -4.02 34.68 0.65
N ARG A 379 -4.58 35.90 0.61
CA ARG A 379 -4.49 36.83 -0.51
C ARG A 379 -4.57 38.25 0.02
N GLY A 380 -3.71 39.13 -0.47
CA GLY A 380 -3.58 40.49 0.08
C GLY A 380 -3.18 40.43 1.56
N SER A 381 -3.80 41.24 2.41
CA SER A 381 -3.49 41.26 3.84
C SER A 381 -4.03 40.06 4.64
N PHE A 382 -4.93 39.26 4.06
CA PHE A 382 -5.52 38.12 4.75
C PHE A 382 -4.58 36.93 4.77
N VAL A 383 -4.26 36.41 5.97
CA VAL A 383 -3.43 35.23 6.19
C VAL A 383 -4.10 34.31 7.22
N ILE A 384 -4.31 33.06 6.85
CA ILE A 384 -4.93 32.04 7.70
C ILE A 384 -4.14 30.73 7.61
N SER A 385 -4.05 29.98 8.71
CA SER A 385 -3.39 28.67 8.68
C SER A 385 -4.23 27.63 7.92
N GLU A 386 -3.59 26.66 7.28
CA GLU A 386 -4.30 25.58 6.58
C GLU A 386 -5.20 24.76 7.52
N SER A 387 -4.78 24.56 8.78
CA SER A 387 -5.59 23.93 9.83
C SER A 387 -6.87 24.72 10.15
N ALA A 388 -6.79 26.06 10.17
CA ALA A 388 -7.96 26.92 10.39
C ALA A 388 -8.89 26.94 9.17
N ILE A 389 -8.36 26.90 7.94
CA ILE A 389 -9.17 26.75 6.73
C ILE A 389 -9.97 25.45 6.78
N MET A 390 -9.32 24.33 7.13
CA MET A 390 -10.01 23.04 7.29
C MET A 390 -11.12 23.12 8.34
N PHE A 391 -10.82 23.70 9.51
CA PHE A 391 -11.82 23.86 10.57
C PHE A 391 -13.04 24.65 10.12
N TRP A 392 -12.84 25.83 9.53
CA TRP A 392 -13.95 26.67 9.06
C TRP A 392 -14.72 26.05 7.90
N ALA A 393 -14.03 25.38 6.96
CA ALA A 393 -14.68 24.63 5.89
C ALA A 393 -15.60 23.53 6.45
N LEU A 394 -15.12 22.76 7.44
CA LEU A 394 -15.92 21.75 8.12
C LEU A 394 -17.12 22.36 8.87
N MET A 395 -16.95 23.50 9.53
CA MET A 395 -18.06 24.19 10.22
C MET A 395 -19.13 24.69 9.25
N VAL A 396 -18.73 25.30 8.13
CA VAL A 396 -19.67 25.76 7.10
C VAL A 396 -20.43 24.56 6.50
N ILE A 397 -19.74 23.48 6.14
CA ILE A 397 -20.37 22.26 5.64
C ILE A 397 -21.34 21.69 6.66
N LEU A 398 -20.96 21.66 7.95
CA LEU A 398 -21.82 21.14 9.02
C LEU A 398 -23.10 21.96 9.16
N VAL A 399 -23.01 23.28 9.28
CA VAL A 399 -24.16 24.16 9.45
C VAL A 399 -25.13 24.04 8.27
N VAL A 400 -24.60 24.10 7.04
CA VAL A 400 -25.41 23.95 5.82
C VAL A 400 -26.06 22.56 5.76
N SER A 401 -25.31 21.51 6.04
CA SER A 401 -25.81 20.12 5.99
C SER A 401 -26.89 19.87 7.05
N VAL A 402 -26.69 20.32 8.28
CA VAL A 402 -27.68 20.20 9.35
C VAL A 402 -28.97 20.94 8.98
N ALA A 403 -28.86 22.19 8.50
CA ALA A 403 -30.01 22.97 8.09
C ALA A 403 -30.80 22.26 6.98
N VAL A 404 -30.14 21.82 5.90
CA VAL A 404 -30.79 21.13 4.78
C VAL A 404 -31.35 19.77 5.19
N ALA A 405 -30.65 18.99 6.01
CA ALA A 405 -31.12 17.68 6.45
C ALA A 405 -32.33 17.78 7.40
N VAL A 406 -32.34 18.76 8.31
CA VAL A 406 -33.48 18.98 9.21
C VAL A 406 -34.69 19.50 8.42
N VAL A 407 -34.51 20.49 7.54
CA VAL A 407 -35.58 21.01 6.68
C VAL A 407 -36.10 19.89 5.77
N GLY A 408 -35.21 19.14 5.12
CA GLY A 408 -35.59 18.06 4.22
C GLY A 408 -36.36 16.92 4.91
N THR A 409 -35.97 16.54 6.13
CA THR A 409 -36.70 15.52 6.90
C THR A 409 -38.07 16.00 7.38
N VAL A 410 -38.21 17.29 7.70
CA VAL A 410 -39.48 17.87 8.16
C VAL A 410 -40.45 18.09 7.00
N PHE A 411 -40.00 18.66 5.88
CA PHE A 411 -40.89 19.12 4.81
C PHE A 411 -41.08 18.12 3.66
N MET A 412 -40.16 17.19 3.42
CA MET A 412 -40.26 16.30 2.27
C MET A 412 -41.40 15.30 2.42
N ARG A 413 -42.33 15.29 1.47
CA ARG A 413 -43.54 14.44 1.50
C ARG A 413 -43.32 13.07 0.83
N PRO A 414 -43.92 11.99 1.37
CA PRO A 414 -43.81 10.62 0.85
C PRO A 414 -44.28 10.42 -0.59
N SER A 415 -45.35 11.12 -0.95
CA SER A 415 -46.01 11.04 -2.25
C SER A 415 -46.22 12.43 -2.82
N GLN A 416 -45.55 12.71 -3.93
CA GLN A 416 -45.86 13.79 -4.85
C GLN A 416 -45.74 13.24 -6.27
N GLY A 417 -46.47 13.84 -7.22
CA GLY A 417 -46.54 13.41 -8.61
C GLY A 417 -45.18 13.02 -9.21
N LYS A 418 -45.18 12.00 -10.08
CA LYS A 418 -43.97 11.43 -10.68
C LYS A 418 -43.05 12.55 -11.21
N ASN A 419 -41.87 12.71 -10.61
CA ASN A 419 -40.84 13.61 -11.12
C ASN A 419 -40.46 13.24 -12.56
N VAL A 420 -39.96 14.20 -13.34
CA VAL A 420 -39.48 13.98 -14.72
C VAL A 420 -38.49 12.81 -14.79
N LEU A 421 -37.59 12.71 -13.81
CA LEU A 421 -36.62 11.63 -13.70
C LEU A 421 -37.29 10.25 -13.58
N THR A 422 -38.36 10.12 -12.78
CA THR A 422 -39.07 8.85 -12.62
C THR A 422 -39.85 8.44 -13.87
N ARG A 423 -40.37 9.40 -14.66
CA ARG A 423 -40.98 9.10 -15.97
C ARG A 423 -39.93 8.65 -16.98
N LEU A 424 -38.74 9.24 -16.94
CA LEU A 424 -37.62 8.86 -17.78
C LEU A 424 -37.11 7.46 -17.42
N THR A 425 -36.97 7.14 -16.13
CA THR A 425 -36.61 5.78 -15.68
C THR A 425 -37.67 4.76 -16.04
N ASP A 426 -38.96 5.07 -15.90
CA ASP A 426 -40.04 4.14 -16.28
C ASP A 426 -39.98 3.82 -17.79
N LYS A 427 -39.71 4.81 -18.66
CA LYS A 427 -39.48 4.58 -20.09
C LYS A 427 -38.21 3.77 -20.37
N LEU A 428 -37.13 4.04 -19.64
CA LEU A 428 -35.89 3.26 -19.73
C LEU A 428 -36.11 1.82 -19.28
N TYR A 429 -36.87 1.58 -18.20
CA TYR A 429 -37.22 0.24 -17.72
C TYR A 429 -38.13 -0.50 -18.70
N ALA A 430 -39.10 0.17 -19.31
CA ALA A 430 -39.94 -0.42 -20.35
C ALA A 430 -39.12 -0.80 -21.59
N GLY A 431 -38.21 0.08 -22.05
CA GLY A 431 -37.28 -0.23 -23.13
C GLY A 431 -36.32 -1.37 -22.77
N TYR A 432 -35.80 -1.36 -21.56
CA TYR A 432 -34.96 -2.41 -21.01
C TYR A 432 -35.66 -3.78 -20.98
N GLN A 433 -36.93 -3.82 -20.54
CA GLN A 433 -37.73 -5.03 -20.47
C GLN A 433 -38.13 -5.55 -21.87
N HIS A 434 -38.37 -4.66 -22.82
CA HIS A 434 -38.65 -5.01 -24.21
C HIS A 434 -37.43 -5.66 -24.90
N ILE A 435 -36.24 -5.08 -24.69
CA ILE A 435 -34.98 -5.69 -25.17
C ILE A 435 -34.75 -7.05 -24.51
N PHE A 436 -34.98 -7.17 -23.19
CA PHE A 436 -34.77 -8.42 -22.46
C PHE A 436 -35.74 -9.54 -22.82
N ALA A 437 -36.94 -9.23 -23.33
CA ALA A 437 -37.93 -10.24 -23.69
C ALA A 437 -37.39 -11.22 -24.75
N ASN A 438 -36.69 -10.69 -25.76
CA ASN A 438 -36.23 -11.44 -26.95
C ASN A 438 -34.85 -12.11 -26.81
N VAL A 439 -34.23 -12.01 -25.64
CA VAL A 439 -32.86 -12.48 -25.41
C VAL A 439 -32.83 -13.96 -24.98
N PRO A 440 -31.83 -14.76 -25.41
CA PRO A 440 -31.69 -16.17 -25.01
C PRO A 440 -31.66 -16.38 -23.49
N VAL A 441 -32.18 -17.53 -23.04
CA VAL A 441 -32.27 -17.88 -21.61
C VAL A 441 -30.90 -17.88 -20.90
N VAL A 442 -29.82 -18.29 -21.58
CA VAL A 442 -28.46 -18.27 -21.01
C VAL A 442 -28.02 -16.85 -20.68
N PHE A 443 -28.36 -15.87 -21.51
CA PHE A 443 -28.03 -14.47 -21.27
C PHE A 443 -28.92 -13.85 -20.18
N LYS A 444 -30.18 -14.28 -20.06
CA LYS A 444 -31.04 -13.94 -18.92
C LYS A 444 -30.45 -14.45 -17.60
N GLU A 445 -29.90 -15.67 -17.57
CA GLU A 445 -29.18 -16.21 -16.42
C GLU A 445 -27.85 -15.48 -16.16
N LEU A 446 -27.08 -15.12 -17.20
CA LEU A 446 -25.87 -14.27 -17.04
C LEU A 446 -26.20 -12.90 -16.46
N HIS A 447 -27.29 -12.28 -16.92
CA HIS A 447 -27.72 -10.99 -16.39
C HIS A 447 -28.16 -11.10 -14.92
N LYS A 448 -28.94 -12.14 -14.59
CA LYS A 448 -29.32 -12.44 -13.20
C LYS A 448 -28.07 -12.63 -12.32
N LEU A 449 -27.07 -13.37 -12.80
CA LEU A 449 -25.78 -13.55 -12.12
C LEU A 449 -25.03 -12.22 -11.91
N LEU A 450 -24.95 -11.38 -12.94
CA LEU A 450 -24.20 -10.13 -12.88
C LEU A 450 -24.89 -9.06 -12.02
N VAL A 451 -26.20 -8.89 -12.18
CA VAL A 451 -26.94 -7.76 -11.61
C VAL A 451 -27.71 -8.16 -10.36
N THR A 452 -28.55 -9.20 -10.44
CA THR A 452 -29.38 -9.64 -9.31
C THR A 452 -28.56 -10.29 -8.20
N SER A 453 -27.56 -11.12 -8.56
CA SER A 453 -26.64 -11.74 -7.60
C SER A 453 -25.48 -10.85 -7.17
N ARG A 454 -25.49 -9.56 -7.56
CA ARG A 454 -24.39 -8.63 -7.33
C ARG A 454 -23.05 -9.15 -7.88
N GLY A 455 -23.05 -10.05 -8.86
CA GLY A 455 -21.83 -10.59 -9.46
C GLY A 455 -20.91 -9.48 -9.98
N PHE A 456 -21.47 -8.38 -10.48
CA PHE A 456 -20.72 -7.18 -10.85
C PHE A 456 -19.83 -6.65 -9.71
N THR A 457 -20.31 -6.67 -8.47
CA THR A 457 -19.52 -6.22 -7.32
C THR A 457 -18.34 -7.15 -7.05
N VAL A 458 -18.53 -8.47 -7.20
CA VAL A 458 -17.46 -9.47 -7.09
C VAL A 458 -16.41 -9.25 -8.18
N ILE A 459 -16.84 -8.97 -9.42
CA ILE A 459 -15.94 -8.67 -10.54
C ILE A 459 -15.14 -7.40 -10.29
N VAL A 460 -15.77 -6.32 -9.82
CA VAL A 460 -15.08 -5.06 -9.52
C VAL A 460 -14.04 -5.26 -8.41
N VAL A 461 -14.41 -5.96 -7.33
CA VAL A 461 -13.47 -6.27 -6.23
C VAL A 461 -12.31 -7.14 -6.74
N LEU A 462 -12.60 -8.17 -7.54
CA LEU A 462 -11.59 -9.01 -8.16
C LEU A 462 -10.63 -8.18 -9.01
N LEU A 463 -11.14 -7.31 -9.89
CA LEU A 463 -10.31 -6.44 -10.73
C LEU A 463 -9.46 -5.46 -9.90
N LEU A 464 -9.99 -4.91 -8.81
CA LEU A 464 -9.22 -4.06 -7.91
C LEU A 464 -8.08 -4.82 -7.23
N VAL A 465 -8.34 -6.04 -6.74
CA VAL A 465 -7.30 -6.91 -6.18
C VAL A 465 -6.26 -7.24 -7.24
N VAL A 466 -6.68 -7.60 -8.45
CA VAL A 466 -5.79 -7.91 -9.58
C VAL A 466 -4.91 -6.71 -9.94
N MET A 467 -5.50 -5.53 -10.16
CA MET A 467 -4.75 -4.31 -10.48
C MET A 467 -3.80 -3.90 -9.36
N TYR A 468 -4.22 -4.03 -8.09
CA TYR A 468 -3.36 -3.75 -6.95
C TYR A 468 -2.16 -4.68 -6.92
N PHE A 469 -2.36 -6.00 -6.99
CA PHE A 469 -1.26 -6.98 -6.90
C PHE A 469 -0.37 -7.04 -8.15
N ILE A 470 -0.88 -6.65 -9.32
CA ILE A 470 -0.05 -6.46 -10.52
C ILE A 470 0.82 -5.21 -10.38
N SER A 471 0.29 -4.14 -9.77
CA SER A 471 1.04 -2.90 -9.55
C SER A 471 1.96 -2.98 -8.34
N TYR A 472 1.63 -3.84 -7.37
CA TYR A 472 2.35 -4.07 -6.13
C TYR A 472 3.44 -5.12 -6.36
N GLY A 473 4.70 -4.70 -6.31
CA GLY A 473 5.85 -5.56 -6.61
C GLY A 473 6.51 -5.26 -7.96
N LYS A 474 6.21 -4.13 -8.60
CA LYS A 474 7.02 -3.66 -9.74
C LYS A 474 8.46 -3.43 -9.27
N MET A 475 9.37 -4.30 -9.66
CA MET A 475 10.79 -4.12 -9.37
C MET A 475 11.34 -3.06 -10.34
N ALA A 476 11.95 -2.01 -9.79
CA ALA A 476 12.66 -1.03 -10.58
C ALA A 476 14.11 -1.50 -10.71
N PHE A 477 14.48 -2.01 -11.89
CA PHE A 477 15.87 -2.32 -12.18
C PHE A 477 16.71 -1.03 -12.19
N SER A 478 17.91 -1.10 -11.62
CA SER A 478 18.89 -0.02 -11.70
C SER A 478 19.30 0.22 -13.16
N ASP A 479 19.82 1.41 -13.45
CA ASP A 479 20.22 1.78 -14.81
C ASP A 479 21.27 0.81 -15.38
N ASN A 480 22.23 0.37 -14.56
CA ASN A 480 23.21 -0.64 -14.96
C ASN A 480 22.56 -1.99 -15.32
N SER A 481 21.54 -2.43 -14.57
CA SER A 481 20.84 -3.69 -14.87
C SER A 481 20.04 -3.59 -16.17
N ARG A 482 19.42 -2.44 -16.44
CA ARG A 482 18.73 -2.19 -17.72
C ARG A 482 19.67 -2.18 -18.91
N GLU A 483 20.87 -1.63 -18.74
CA GLU A 483 21.90 -1.65 -19.79
C GLU A 483 22.33 -3.09 -20.11
N ARG A 484 22.53 -3.94 -19.09
CA ARG A 484 22.83 -5.36 -19.30
C ARG A 484 21.67 -6.12 -19.96
N ASP A 485 20.43 -5.84 -19.55
CA ASP A 485 19.24 -6.43 -20.19
C ASP A 485 19.12 -6.02 -21.67
N ARG A 486 19.51 -4.78 -22.02
CA ARG A 486 19.61 -4.34 -23.43
C ARG A 486 20.65 -5.16 -24.19
N ILE A 487 21.83 -5.40 -23.61
CA ILE A 487 22.87 -6.23 -24.26
C ILE A 487 22.37 -7.67 -24.47
N TYR A 488 21.68 -8.27 -23.50
CA TYR A 488 21.04 -9.58 -23.68
C TYR A 488 20.02 -9.59 -24.82
N LEU A 489 19.24 -8.52 -24.99
CA LEU A 489 18.24 -8.40 -26.05
C LEU A 489 18.85 -8.17 -27.45
N GLU A 490 19.92 -7.39 -27.53
CA GLU A 490 20.54 -7.00 -28.81
C GLU A 490 21.54 -8.05 -29.32
N LYS A 491 22.27 -8.71 -28.40
CA LYS A 491 23.41 -9.58 -28.72
C LYS A 491 23.31 -11.00 -28.16
N GLY A 492 22.24 -11.31 -27.43
CA GLY A 492 21.98 -12.64 -26.86
C GLY A 492 21.04 -13.51 -27.70
N GLY A 493 20.61 -14.63 -27.13
CA GLY A 493 19.80 -15.65 -27.81
C GLY A 493 20.55 -16.97 -27.99
N ALA A 494 20.19 -17.73 -29.03
CA ALA A 494 20.82 -19.01 -29.35
C ALA A 494 22.28 -18.85 -29.82
N ASP A 495 22.55 -17.81 -30.61
CA ASP A 495 23.90 -17.38 -30.97
C ASP A 495 24.31 -16.22 -30.05
N TYR A 496 25.31 -16.49 -29.21
CA TYR A 496 25.86 -15.53 -28.26
C TYR A 496 27.34 -15.24 -28.51
N SER A 497 27.84 -15.54 -29.72
CA SER A 497 29.23 -15.29 -30.13
C SER A 497 29.67 -13.84 -29.93
N GLN A 498 28.77 -12.87 -30.13
CA GLN A 498 29.05 -11.45 -29.90
C GLN A 498 29.22 -11.09 -28.42
N ILE A 499 28.52 -11.78 -27.52
CA ILE A 499 28.69 -11.61 -26.08
C ILE A 499 29.97 -12.30 -25.63
N SER A 500 30.29 -13.48 -26.14
CA SER A 500 31.56 -14.16 -25.87
C SER A 500 32.76 -13.33 -26.33
N ALA A 501 32.72 -12.78 -27.55
CA ALA A 501 33.77 -11.88 -28.04
C ALA A 501 33.94 -10.62 -27.16
N LEU A 502 32.84 -10.07 -26.65
CA LEU A 502 32.88 -8.94 -25.72
C LEU A 502 33.52 -9.32 -24.38
N ILE A 503 33.24 -10.53 -23.86
CA ILE A 503 33.87 -11.03 -22.63
C ILE A 503 35.38 -11.19 -22.85
N ASP A 504 35.78 -11.84 -23.94
CA ASP A 504 37.18 -12.11 -24.27
C ASP A 504 37.97 -10.82 -24.47
N GLU A 505 37.42 -9.84 -25.19
CA GLU A 505 38.02 -8.51 -25.37
C GLU A 505 38.27 -7.82 -24.01
N ARG A 506 37.25 -7.78 -23.14
CA ARG A 506 37.36 -7.10 -21.84
C ARG A 506 38.26 -7.85 -20.86
N ARG A 507 38.30 -9.17 -20.93
CA ARG A 507 39.23 -10.01 -20.16
C ARG A 507 40.66 -9.77 -20.61
N ALA A 508 40.92 -9.73 -21.92
CA ALA A 508 42.25 -9.49 -22.48
C ALA A 508 42.77 -8.09 -22.14
N ASP A 509 41.93 -7.06 -22.27
CA ASP A 509 42.24 -5.67 -21.87
C ASP A 509 42.65 -5.59 -20.39
N TYR A 510 41.89 -6.28 -19.52
CA TYR A 510 42.19 -6.31 -18.09
C TYR A 510 43.50 -7.04 -17.78
N MET A 511 43.71 -8.22 -18.35
CA MET A 511 44.96 -8.99 -18.18
C MET A 511 46.18 -8.20 -18.68
N GLN A 512 46.04 -7.49 -19.80
CA GLN A 512 47.11 -6.64 -20.32
C GLN A 512 47.42 -5.46 -19.38
N ALA A 513 46.40 -4.83 -18.79
CA ALA A 513 46.58 -3.75 -17.83
C ALA A 513 47.26 -4.24 -16.54
N VAL A 514 46.86 -5.42 -16.04
CA VAL A 514 47.47 -6.07 -14.86
C VAL A 514 48.94 -6.40 -15.13
N GLN A 515 49.26 -6.97 -16.29
CA GLN A 515 50.64 -7.28 -16.68
C GLN A 515 51.52 -6.01 -16.71
N LYS A 516 51.03 -4.91 -17.30
CA LYS A 516 51.74 -3.62 -17.31
C LYS A 516 51.93 -3.03 -15.91
N SER A 517 51.01 -3.28 -14.99
CA SER A 517 51.13 -2.85 -13.59
C SER A 517 52.14 -3.69 -12.80
N MET A 518 52.23 -4.99 -13.07
CA MET A 518 53.28 -5.85 -12.52
C MET A 518 54.67 -5.41 -13.00
N GLU A 519 54.83 -5.20 -14.31
CA GLU A 519 56.08 -4.70 -14.90
C GLU A 519 56.47 -3.32 -14.36
N ALA A 520 55.50 -2.41 -14.19
CA ALA A 520 55.75 -1.10 -13.59
C ALA A 520 56.11 -1.18 -12.10
N SER A 521 55.56 -2.15 -11.36
CA SER A 521 55.92 -2.36 -9.95
C SER A 521 57.37 -2.82 -9.80
N GLU A 522 57.84 -3.71 -10.68
CA GLU A 522 59.26 -4.12 -10.73
C GLU A 522 60.19 -2.95 -11.12
N GLN A 523 59.79 -2.12 -12.09
CA GLN A 523 60.56 -0.92 -12.48
C GLN A 523 60.63 0.14 -11.37
N TYR A 524 59.58 0.26 -10.55
CA TYR A 524 59.58 1.14 -9.38
C TYR A 524 60.51 0.61 -8.28
N GLU A 525 60.51 -0.70 -8.02
CA GLU A 525 61.44 -1.33 -7.06
C GLU A 525 62.90 -1.17 -7.48
N ASN A 526 63.18 -1.16 -8.80
CA ASN A 526 64.49 -0.90 -9.37
C ASN A 526 64.86 0.60 -9.47
N GLY A 527 63.95 1.52 -9.09
CA GLY A 527 64.16 2.97 -9.09
C GLY A 527 64.09 3.64 -10.47
N GLU A 528 63.56 2.95 -11.48
CA GLU A 528 63.51 3.41 -12.88
C GLU A 528 62.32 4.35 -13.17
N ILE A 529 61.24 4.26 -12.36
CA ILE A 529 60.04 5.10 -12.49
C ILE A 529 59.63 5.74 -11.15
N GLY A 530 58.96 6.89 -11.22
CA GLY A 530 58.46 7.61 -10.04
C GLY A 530 57.11 7.08 -9.52
N ILE A 531 56.78 7.37 -8.26
CA ILE A 531 55.53 6.91 -7.62
C ILE A 531 54.25 7.44 -8.33
N ASP A 532 54.35 8.62 -8.95
CA ASP A 532 53.25 9.23 -9.72
C ASP A 532 52.94 8.42 -11.00
N GLU A 533 53.96 7.88 -11.65
CA GLU A 533 53.85 7.09 -12.88
C GLU A 533 53.28 5.69 -12.58
N LEU A 534 53.72 5.07 -11.48
CA LEU A 534 53.13 3.84 -10.94
C LEU A 534 51.65 4.03 -10.55
N SER A 535 51.31 5.18 -9.93
CA SER A 535 49.93 5.50 -9.55
C SER A 535 49.01 5.63 -10.76
N GLN A 536 49.47 6.28 -11.83
CA GLN A 536 48.71 6.38 -13.10
C GLN A 536 48.46 5.01 -13.72
N ILE A 537 49.46 4.12 -13.73
CA ILE A 537 49.32 2.75 -14.26
C ILE A 537 48.33 1.93 -13.41
N ASN A 538 48.40 2.03 -12.08
CA ASN A 538 47.47 1.34 -11.18
C ASN A 538 46.02 1.88 -11.27
N SER A 539 45.86 3.18 -11.55
CA SER A 539 44.54 3.76 -11.85
C SER A 539 43.95 3.18 -13.13
N THR A 540 44.80 2.88 -14.12
CA THR A 540 44.40 2.24 -15.39
C THR A 540 43.91 0.81 -15.14
N VAL A 541 44.58 0.03 -14.30
CA VAL A 541 44.11 -1.29 -13.86
C VAL A 541 42.72 -1.20 -13.22
N SER A 542 42.49 -0.22 -12.35
CA SER A 542 41.20 -0.03 -11.69
C SER A 542 40.06 0.28 -12.69
N ILE A 543 40.35 1.04 -13.75
CA ILE A 543 39.40 1.34 -14.83
C ILE A 543 39.04 0.07 -15.61
N TYR A 544 40.05 -0.72 -16.02
CA TYR A 544 39.82 -1.96 -16.76
C TYR A 544 39.18 -3.06 -15.89
N ALA A 545 39.52 -3.11 -14.59
CA ALA A 545 38.85 -3.98 -13.62
C ALA A 545 37.36 -3.65 -13.52
N SER A 546 37.01 -2.37 -13.46
CA SER A 546 35.60 -1.94 -13.46
C SER A 546 34.87 -2.30 -14.76
N ARG A 547 35.55 -2.15 -15.91
CA ARG A 547 35.00 -2.54 -17.22
C ARG A 547 34.81 -4.06 -17.35
N TYR A 548 35.73 -4.85 -16.83
CA TYR A 548 35.62 -6.32 -16.81
C TYR A 548 34.54 -6.79 -15.81
N ALA A 549 34.45 -6.15 -14.64
CA ALA A 549 33.38 -6.42 -13.68
C ALA A 549 31.97 -6.18 -14.26
N ALA A 550 31.84 -5.27 -15.24
CA ALA A 550 30.57 -5.03 -15.93
C ALA A 550 30.12 -6.20 -16.83
N VAL A 551 31.04 -7.05 -17.30
CA VAL A 551 30.72 -8.23 -18.13
C VAL A 551 30.69 -9.55 -17.36
N ARG A 552 31.07 -9.55 -16.08
CA ARG A 552 31.13 -10.74 -15.22
C ARG A 552 29.82 -11.54 -15.16
N GLU A 553 28.67 -10.87 -15.21
CA GLU A 553 27.38 -11.56 -15.26
C GLU A 553 27.20 -12.41 -16.52
N PHE A 554 27.64 -11.90 -17.67
CA PHE A 554 27.58 -12.65 -18.92
C PHE A 554 28.54 -13.83 -18.89
N GLU A 555 29.74 -13.64 -18.34
CA GLU A 555 30.73 -14.71 -18.17
C GLU A 555 30.19 -15.86 -17.30
N GLN A 556 29.61 -15.55 -16.15
CA GLN A 556 28.95 -16.54 -15.29
C GLN A 556 27.79 -17.25 -16.01
N LYS A 557 27.04 -16.51 -16.83
CA LYS A 557 25.95 -17.09 -17.61
C LYS A 557 26.47 -18.00 -18.72
N GLN A 558 27.58 -17.64 -19.37
CA GLN A 558 28.23 -18.47 -20.37
C GLN A 558 28.74 -19.78 -19.76
N GLU A 559 29.44 -19.71 -18.63
CA GLU A 559 29.89 -20.89 -17.87
C GLU A 559 28.70 -21.79 -17.48
N TYR A 560 27.58 -21.19 -17.05
CA TYR A 560 26.36 -21.93 -16.78
C TYR A 560 25.81 -22.68 -18.02
N LEU A 561 25.81 -22.03 -19.18
CA LEU A 561 25.31 -22.62 -20.43
C LEU A 561 26.23 -23.73 -20.96
N GLU A 562 27.55 -23.57 -20.80
CA GLU A 562 28.55 -24.60 -21.13
C GLU A 562 28.35 -25.84 -20.25
N ASN A 563 28.26 -25.64 -18.92
CA ASN A 563 27.96 -26.72 -17.98
C ASN A 563 26.62 -27.40 -18.28
N LEU A 564 25.57 -26.63 -18.63
CA LEU A 564 24.26 -27.17 -19.00
C LEU A 564 24.37 -28.07 -20.25
N LYS A 565 25.14 -27.65 -21.25
CA LYS A 565 25.35 -28.41 -22.48
C LYS A 565 26.11 -29.72 -22.21
N GLU A 566 27.13 -29.68 -21.36
CA GLU A 566 27.91 -30.87 -20.99
C GLU A 566 27.08 -31.89 -20.19
N GLU A 567 26.28 -31.42 -19.23
CA GLU A 567 25.52 -32.30 -18.33
C GLU A 567 24.22 -32.84 -18.95
N THR A 568 23.52 -32.01 -19.72
CA THR A 568 22.15 -32.32 -20.21
C THR A 568 22.04 -32.43 -21.72
N GLY A 569 23.06 -32.02 -22.47
CA GLY A 569 23.05 -31.99 -23.94
C GLY A 569 22.17 -30.87 -24.54
N ILE A 570 21.66 -29.94 -23.73
CA ILE A 570 20.78 -28.85 -24.18
C ILE A 570 21.60 -27.60 -24.53
N ASP A 571 21.45 -27.11 -25.75
CA ASP A 571 21.93 -25.78 -26.14
C ASP A 571 21.01 -24.70 -25.54
N GLY A 572 21.41 -24.14 -24.40
CA GLY A 572 20.68 -23.05 -23.74
C GLY A 572 20.89 -21.69 -24.41
N TYR A 573 19.99 -20.75 -24.13
CA TYR A 573 20.00 -19.41 -24.74
C TYR A 573 20.63 -18.39 -23.78
N MET A 574 21.40 -17.47 -24.32
CA MET A 574 21.99 -16.36 -23.58
C MET A 574 20.94 -15.27 -23.34
N MET A 575 20.32 -15.28 -22.16
CA MET A 575 19.22 -14.39 -21.82
C MET A 575 19.22 -13.98 -20.34
N SER A 576 18.59 -12.85 -20.04
CA SER A 576 18.44 -12.33 -18.68
C SER A 576 17.38 -13.10 -17.89
N ASP A 577 17.73 -13.53 -16.67
CA ASP A 577 16.81 -14.26 -15.78
C ASP A 577 15.80 -13.33 -15.09
N ARG A 578 16.15 -12.04 -14.92
CA ARG A 578 15.43 -11.07 -14.07
C ARG A 578 13.95 -10.95 -14.40
N GLY A 579 13.64 -10.76 -15.69
CA GLY A 579 12.25 -10.60 -16.14
C GLY A 579 11.42 -11.85 -15.87
N TYR A 580 12.00 -13.03 -16.11
CA TYR A 580 11.33 -14.31 -15.90
C TYR A 580 11.19 -14.69 -14.43
N GLU A 581 12.14 -14.28 -13.58
CA GLU A 581 12.08 -14.47 -12.15
C GLU A 581 10.94 -13.68 -11.49
N GLU A 582 10.62 -12.50 -12.03
CA GLU A 582 9.45 -11.69 -11.66
C GLU A 582 8.13 -12.25 -12.21
N ILE A 583 8.16 -12.89 -13.39
CA ILE A 583 6.96 -13.48 -14.00
C ILE A 583 6.56 -14.74 -13.22
N PHE A 584 7.47 -15.69 -13.04
CA PHE A 584 7.15 -17.00 -12.44
C PHE A 584 8.17 -17.55 -11.46
N GLY A 585 9.27 -16.84 -11.20
CA GLY A 585 10.26 -17.21 -10.18
C GLY A 585 9.84 -16.79 -8.77
N LYS A 586 10.83 -16.67 -7.88
CA LYS A 586 10.64 -16.43 -6.45
C LYS A 586 9.85 -15.14 -6.16
N TYR A 587 10.11 -14.08 -6.92
CA TYR A 587 9.47 -12.77 -6.72
C TYR A 587 8.02 -12.74 -7.21
N GLY A 588 7.67 -13.55 -8.22
CA GLY A 588 6.31 -13.68 -8.72
C GLY A 588 5.34 -14.49 -7.84
N LYS A 589 5.85 -15.35 -6.94
CA LYS A 589 5.03 -16.32 -6.17
C LYS A 589 3.88 -15.69 -5.40
N ALA A 590 4.12 -14.56 -4.72
CA ALA A 590 3.09 -13.89 -3.93
C ALA A 590 1.95 -13.35 -4.80
N ARG A 591 2.30 -12.69 -5.93
CA ARG A 591 1.32 -12.20 -6.91
C ARG A 591 0.46 -13.34 -7.42
N GLU A 592 1.09 -14.41 -7.89
CA GLU A 592 0.40 -15.54 -8.50
C GLU A 592 -0.52 -16.29 -7.53
N THR A 593 -0.07 -16.49 -6.29
CA THR A 593 -0.86 -17.14 -5.25
C THR A 593 -2.10 -16.31 -4.90
N VAL A 594 -1.94 -14.99 -4.77
CA VAL A 594 -3.06 -14.09 -4.46
C VAL A 594 -4.04 -13.98 -5.62
N LEU A 595 -3.57 -13.89 -6.87
CA LEU A 595 -4.44 -13.86 -8.05
C LEU A 595 -5.26 -15.16 -8.15
N LEU A 596 -4.64 -16.32 -7.91
CA LEU A 596 -5.33 -17.60 -7.88
C LEU A 596 -6.36 -17.66 -6.74
N MET A 597 -5.98 -17.27 -5.52
CA MET A 597 -6.91 -17.20 -4.38
C MET A 597 -8.12 -16.31 -4.68
N ALA A 598 -7.88 -15.10 -5.18
CA ALA A 598 -8.92 -14.14 -5.50
C ALA A 598 -9.89 -14.67 -6.57
N LEU A 599 -9.35 -15.31 -7.61
CA LEU A 599 -10.17 -15.93 -8.66
C LEU A 599 -11.01 -17.08 -8.09
N LEU A 600 -10.42 -18.01 -7.35
CA LEU A 600 -11.14 -19.17 -6.83
C LEU A 600 -12.22 -18.76 -5.81
N VAL A 601 -11.92 -17.80 -4.93
CA VAL A 601 -12.93 -17.22 -4.01
C VAL A 601 -14.07 -16.56 -4.79
N SER A 602 -13.76 -15.81 -5.85
CA SER A 602 -14.77 -15.19 -6.71
C SER A 602 -15.68 -16.21 -7.37
N VAL A 603 -15.12 -17.34 -7.82
CA VAL A 603 -15.89 -18.48 -8.37
C VAL A 603 -16.80 -19.07 -7.31
N VAL A 604 -16.31 -19.30 -6.08
CA VAL A 604 -17.14 -19.82 -4.98
C VAL A 604 -18.30 -18.87 -4.68
N LEU A 605 -18.07 -17.56 -4.62
CA LEU A 605 -19.10 -16.55 -4.39
C LEU A 605 -20.16 -16.52 -5.49
N ILE A 606 -19.73 -16.50 -6.76
CA ILE A 606 -20.65 -16.45 -7.91
C ILE A 606 -21.53 -17.71 -7.96
N VAL A 607 -20.93 -18.89 -7.79
CA VAL A 607 -21.65 -20.17 -7.89
C VAL A 607 -22.60 -20.36 -6.70
N SER A 608 -22.15 -20.05 -5.48
CA SER A 608 -22.98 -20.18 -4.28
C SER A 608 -24.18 -19.22 -4.30
N GLU A 609 -23.99 -17.97 -4.69
CA GLU A 609 -25.08 -16.98 -4.75
C GLU A 609 -26.09 -17.31 -5.86
N ASN A 610 -25.64 -17.86 -6.99
CA ASN A 610 -26.53 -18.35 -8.06
C ASN A 610 -27.55 -19.38 -7.54
N ILE A 611 -27.09 -20.32 -6.71
CA ILE A 611 -27.94 -21.34 -6.08
C ILE A 611 -28.76 -20.73 -4.92
N GLY A 612 -28.16 -19.80 -4.17
CA GLY A 612 -28.78 -19.13 -3.03
C GLY A 612 -30.03 -18.33 -3.41
N ILE A 613 -29.98 -17.59 -4.53
CA ILE A 613 -31.08 -16.69 -4.94
C ILE A 613 -32.37 -17.44 -5.22
N GLU A 614 -32.33 -18.55 -5.97
CA GLU A 614 -33.55 -19.32 -6.27
C GLU A 614 -34.18 -19.92 -5.02
N THR A 615 -33.34 -20.28 -4.04
CA THR A 615 -33.80 -20.79 -2.75
C THR A 615 -34.44 -19.66 -1.94
N SER A 616 -33.81 -18.48 -1.89
CA SER A 616 -34.32 -17.33 -1.14
C SER A 616 -35.58 -16.67 -1.75
N THR A 617 -35.74 -16.75 -3.07
CA THR A 617 -36.87 -16.16 -3.81
C THR A 617 -38.04 -17.14 -3.96
N GLY A 618 -37.88 -18.40 -3.54
CA GLY A 618 -38.89 -19.46 -3.73
C GLY A 618 -39.03 -19.95 -5.18
N THR A 619 -38.35 -19.32 -6.15
CA THR A 619 -38.37 -19.68 -7.56
C THR A 619 -37.90 -21.11 -7.82
N LYS A 620 -37.09 -21.68 -6.90
CA LYS A 620 -36.66 -23.09 -6.92
C LYS A 620 -37.82 -24.08 -7.01
N TYR A 621 -38.94 -23.82 -6.32
CA TYR A 621 -40.10 -24.72 -6.32
C TYR A 621 -40.83 -24.68 -7.66
N ILE A 622 -40.96 -23.49 -8.24
CA ILE A 622 -41.59 -23.27 -9.55
C ILE A 622 -40.78 -23.97 -10.66
N VAL A 623 -39.45 -23.80 -10.66
CA VAL A 623 -38.58 -24.43 -11.66
C VAL A 623 -38.58 -25.96 -11.53
N ASN A 624 -38.65 -26.50 -10.30
CA ASN A 624 -38.71 -27.95 -10.09
C ASN A 624 -40.06 -28.57 -10.48
N ALA A 625 -41.14 -27.80 -10.48
CA ALA A 625 -42.48 -28.24 -10.92
C ALA A 625 -42.66 -28.18 -12.45
N ALA A 626 -41.83 -27.43 -13.18
CA ALA A 626 -41.92 -27.28 -14.63
C ALA A 626 -41.35 -28.48 -15.41
N SER A 627 -41.94 -28.82 -16.55
CA SER A 627 -41.51 -29.91 -17.44
C SER A 627 -40.10 -29.73 -18.03
N GLY A 628 -39.61 -28.48 -18.11
CA GLY A 628 -38.27 -28.12 -18.60
C GLY A 628 -37.17 -28.01 -17.53
N LYS A 629 -37.38 -28.55 -16.32
CA LYS A 629 -36.50 -28.36 -15.15
C LYS A 629 -35.01 -28.68 -15.41
N ASN A 630 -34.71 -29.73 -16.17
CA ASN A 630 -33.33 -30.14 -16.46
C ASN A 630 -32.67 -29.18 -17.47
N THR A 631 -33.43 -28.73 -18.47
CA THR A 631 -32.96 -27.78 -19.48
C THR A 631 -32.61 -26.42 -18.85
N VAL A 632 -33.41 -25.95 -17.90
CA VAL A 632 -33.12 -24.70 -17.16
C VAL A 632 -31.87 -24.87 -16.26
N LYS A 633 -31.76 -26.01 -15.57
CA LYS A 633 -30.57 -26.34 -14.75
C LYS A 633 -29.28 -26.37 -15.57
N VAL A 634 -29.30 -27.01 -16.75
CA VAL A 634 -28.14 -27.06 -17.66
C VAL A 634 -27.78 -25.66 -18.17
N LYS A 635 -28.76 -24.89 -18.67
CA LYS A 635 -28.51 -23.52 -19.16
C LYS A 635 -27.93 -22.60 -18.08
N ARG A 636 -28.32 -22.81 -16.83
CA ARG A 636 -27.76 -22.09 -15.68
C ARG A 636 -26.31 -22.49 -15.38
N ILE A 637 -26.00 -23.79 -15.36
CA ILE A 637 -24.62 -24.27 -15.19
C ILE A 637 -23.73 -23.66 -16.28
N VAL A 638 -24.20 -23.73 -17.54
CA VAL A 638 -23.50 -23.13 -18.69
C VAL A 638 -23.30 -21.63 -18.50
N ALA A 639 -24.33 -20.86 -18.09
CA ALA A 639 -24.19 -19.44 -17.83
C ALA A 639 -23.13 -19.12 -16.76
N SER A 640 -23.14 -19.87 -15.65
CA SER A 640 -22.15 -19.68 -14.59
C SER A 640 -20.74 -20.10 -15.01
N LEU A 641 -20.60 -21.17 -15.79
CA LEU A 641 -19.32 -21.64 -16.32
C LEU A 641 -18.73 -20.64 -17.32
N VAL A 642 -19.55 -20.13 -18.24
CA VAL A 642 -19.16 -19.08 -19.19
C VAL A 642 -18.66 -17.85 -18.44
N LEU A 643 -19.36 -17.40 -17.40
CA LEU A 643 -18.91 -16.28 -16.59
C LEU A 643 -17.56 -16.55 -15.89
N CYS A 644 -17.36 -17.75 -15.34
CA CYS A 644 -16.09 -18.11 -14.71
C CYS A 644 -14.93 -18.16 -15.71
N ILE A 645 -15.16 -18.65 -16.94
CA ILE A 645 -14.17 -18.65 -18.01
C ILE A 645 -13.82 -17.22 -18.42
N VAL A 646 -14.81 -16.34 -18.57
CA VAL A 646 -14.59 -14.91 -18.85
C VAL A 646 -13.74 -14.27 -17.74
N LEU A 647 -14.01 -14.57 -16.48
CA LEU A 647 -13.21 -14.05 -15.36
C LEU A 647 -11.79 -14.59 -15.34
N TYR A 648 -11.59 -15.87 -15.64
CA TYR A 648 -10.27 -16.47 -15.79
C TYR A 648 -9.47 -15.74 -16.88
N VAL A 649 -10.07 -15.52 -18.05
CA VAL A 649 -9.43 -14.82 -19.17
C VAL A 649 -9.15 -13.37 -18.82
N LEU A 650 -10.06 -12.67 -18.13
CA LEU A 650 -9.82 -11.30 -17.68
C LEU A 650 -8.67 -11.22 -16.69
N VAL A 651 -8.65 -12.05 -15.64
CA VAL A 651 -7.61 -12.02 -14.60
C VAL A 651 -6.23 -12.30 -15.20
N TYR A 652 -6.06 -13.44 -15.87
CA TYR A 652 -4.75 -13.83 -16.39
C TYR A 652 -4.38 -13.11 -17.68
N GLY A 653 -5.36 -12.65 -18.46
CA GLY A 653 -5.11 -11.78 -19.61
C GLY A 653 -4.56 -10.43 -19.18
N ILE A 654 -5.16 -9.79 -18.16
CA ILE A 654 -4.66 -8.52 -17.62
C ILE A 654 -3.26 -8.71 -17.01
N ASP A 655 -3.03 -9.78 -16.24
CA ASP A 655 -1.72 -10.13 -15.67
C ASP A 655 -0.64 -10.25 -16.77
N MET A 656 -0.90 -11.05 -17.80
CA MET A 656 0.05 -11.27 -18.91
C MET A 656 0.33 -10.02 -19.74
N ILE A 657 -0.69 -9.18 -20.01
CA ILE A 657 -0.50 -7.92 -20.74
C ILE A 657 0.42 -6.97 -19.97
N HIS A 658 0.23 -6.85 -18.65
CA HIS A 658 1.06 -5.98 -17.82
C HIS A 658 2.48 -6.52 -17.65
N LEU A 659 2.63 -7.83 -17.42
CA LEU A 659 3.94 -8.46 -17.31
C LEU A 659 4.75 -8.27 -18.59
N ARG A 660 4.12 -8.46 -19.76
CA ARG A 660 4.73 -8.16 -21.05
C ARG A 660 5.16 -6.71 -21.17
N SER A 661 4.32 -5.78 -20.72
CA SER A 661 4.61 -4.34 -20.79
C SER A 661 5.70 -3.90 -19.84
N TYR A 662 5.89 -4.57 -18.70
CA TYR A 662 6.87 -4.15 -17.68
C TYR A 662 8.23 -4.81 -17.83
N TYR A 663 8.26 -6.11 -18.09
CA TYR A 663 9.49 -6.91 -18.08
C TYR A 663 9.87 -7.42 -19.48
N GLY A 664 8.96 -7.34 -20.44
CA GLY A 664 9.12 -8.05 -21.71
C GLY A 664 8.99 -9.56 -21.55
N MET A 665 8.90 -10.28 -22.68
CA MET A 665 9.00 -11.74 -22.74
C MET A 665 9.78 -12.16 -23.99
N PRO A 666 11.08 -11.78 -24.08
CA PRO A 666 11.94 -12.18 -25.19
C PRO A 666 12.35 -13.64 -25.04
N TYR A 667 12.47 -14.39 -26.14
CA TYR A 667 12.92 -15.79 -26.14
C TYR A 667 11.95 -16.81 -25.50
N THR A 668 10.66 -16.74 -25.83
CA THR A 668 9.68 -17.76 -25.38
C THR A 668 9.97 -19.16 -25.91
N ASP A 669 10.72 -19.27 -27.00
CA ASP A 669 11.10 -20.54 -27.63
C ASP A 669 12.37 -21.14 -27.03
N ALA A 670 13.06 -20.41 -26.13
CA ALA A 670 14.25 -20.91 -25.45
C ALA A 670 13.92 -22.11 -24.55
N PRO A 671 14.84 -23.08 -24.41
CA PRO A 671 14.74 -24.13 -23.40
C PRO A 671 14.58 -23.53 -22.00
N LEU A 672 13.66 -24.06 -21.19
CA LEU A 672 13.37 -23.54 -19.84
C LEU A 672 14.61 -23.52 -18.94
N MET A 673 15.46 -24.54 -19.07
CA MET A 673 16.74 -24.66 -18.35
C MET A 673 17.75 -23.59 -18.73
N SER A 674 17.51 -22.78 -19.77
CA SER A 674 18.32 -21.57 -20.02
C SER A 674 18.23 -20.57 -18.87
N LEU A 675 17.17 -20.62 -18.06
CA LEU A 675 17.02 -19.81 -16.85
C LEU A 675 17.73 -20.49 -15.68
N THR A 676 18.65 -19.78 -14.99
CA THR A 676 19.48 -20.40 -13.93
C THR A 676 18.64 -21.00 -12.80
N PHE A 677 17.58 -20.31 -12.39
CA PHE A 677 16.68 -20.76 -11.32
C PHE A 677 15.77 -21.94 -11.72
N MET A 678 15.81 -22.38 -12.98
CA MET A 678 15.07 -23.53 -13.50
C MET A 678 15.99 -24.70 -13.92
N ARG A 679 17.28 -24.66 -13.55
CA ARG A 679 18.26 -25.73 -13.87
C ARG A 679 17.72 -27.11 -13.53
N ASP A 680 17.21 -27.28 -12.31
CA ASP A 680 16.81 -28.58 -11.77
C ASP A 680 15.35 -28.97 -12.09
N CYS A 681 14.67 -28.27 -13.01
CA CYS A 681 13.26 -28.53 -13.32
C CYS A 681 13.00 -29.93 -13.93
N GLY A 682 14.03 -30.58 -14.49
CA GLY A 682 13.97 -31.93 -15.07
C GLY A 682 13.13 -32.08 -16.35
N PHE A 683 12.57 -30.99 -16.89
CA PHE A 683 11.75 -31.02 -18.11
C PHE A 683 12.42 -30.35 -19.31
N TYR A 684 12.46 -31.09 -20.43
CA TYR A 684 12.91 -30.61 -21.74
C TYR A 684 11.79 -29.84 -22.46
N ILE A 685 11.38 -28.70 -21.91
CA ILE A 685 10.31 -27.85 -22.45
C ILE A 685 10.81 -26.42 -22.67
N THR A 686 10.13 -25.68 -23.54
CA THR A 686 10.42 -24.25 -23.74
C THR A 686 9.76 -23.39 -22.66
N VAL A 687 10.28 -22.18 -22.46
CA VAL A 687 9.72 -21.18 -21.53
C VAL A 687 8.24 -20.90 -21.84
N GLY A 688 7.88 -20.72 -23.12
CA GLY A 688 6.51 -20.49 -23.56
C GLY A 688 5.58 -21.67 -23.26
N THR A 689 6.06 -22.90 -23.50
CA THR A 689 5.29 -24.12 -23.19
C THR A 689 5.03 -24.22 -21.69
N PHE A 690 6.02 -23.94 -20.87
CA PHE A 690 5.87 -23.91 -19.41
C PHE A 690 4.83 -22.90 -18.96
N MET A 691 4.85 -21.66 -19.49
CA MET A 691 3.83 -20.66 -19.18
C MET A 691 2.41 -21.11 -19.54
N ILE A 692 2.24 -21.79 -20.68
CA ILE A 692 0.96 -22.35 -21.11
C ILE A 692 0.50 -23.46 -20.14
N ILE A 693 1.39 -24.38 -19.77
CA ILE A 693 1.09 -25.44 -18.80
C ILE A 693 0.57 -24.84 -17.49
N ARG A 694 1.21 -23.78 -17.00
CA ARG A 694 0.78 -23.12 -15.76
C ARG A 694 -0.61 -22.49 -15.88
N LEU A 695 -0.93 -21.88 -17.02
CA LEU A 695 -2.29 -21.40 -17.30
C LEU A 695 -3.29 -22.57 -17.32
N ILE A 696 -2.96 -23.68 -17.98
CA ILE A 696 -3.83 -24.86 -18.02
C ILE A 696 -4.08 -25.41 -16.61
N VAL A 697 -3.05 -25.55 -15.78
CA VAL A 697 -3.18 -26.02 -14.39
C VAL A 697 -4.11 -25.13 -13.59
N ARG A 698 -4.00 -23.80 -13.75
CA ARG A 698 -4.88 -22.82 -13.08
C ARG A 698 -6.31 -22.89 -13.58
N LEU A 699 -6.51 -23.13 -14.87
CA LEU A 699 -7.82 -23.35 -15.46
C LEU A 699 -8.46 -24.62 -14.89
N ILE A 700 -7.71 -25.72 -14.79
CA ILE A 700 -8.19 -26.98 -14.19
C ILE A 700 -8.56 -26.76 -12.71
N ALA A 701 -7.72 -26.08 -11.93
CA ALA A 701 -8.03 -25.75 -10.54
C ALA A 701 -9.33 -24.94 -10.39
N MET A 702 -9.56 -23.98 -11.29
CA MET A 702 -10.79 -23.20 -11.35
C MET A 702 -12.01 -24.09 -11.68
N LEU A 703 -11.89 -24.97 -12.68
CA LEU A 703 -12.96 -25.89 -13.09
C LEU A 703 -13.31 -26.90 -11.99
N ILE A 704 -12.31 -27.44 -11.29
CA ILE A 704 -12.51 -28.31 -10.13
C ILE A 704 -13.25 -27.55 -9.03
N THR A 705 -12.80 -26.34 -8.70
CA THR A 705 -13.44 -25.48 -7.69
C THR A 705 -14.89 -25.18 -8.04
N PHE A 706 -15.16 -24.87 -9.31
CA PHE A 706 -16.51 -24.68 -9.83
C PHE A 706 -17.38 -25.93 -9.63
N ALA A 707 -16.89 -27.10 -10.05
CA ALA A 707 -17.62 -28.36 -9.95
C ALA A 707 -17.92 -28.75 -8.49
N VAL A 708 -16.90 -28.70 -7.62
CA VAL A 708 -17.01 -28.99 -6.18
C VAL A 708 -18.00 -28.04 -5.52
N THR A 709 -17.89 -26.73 -5.78
CA THR A 709 -18.79 -25.73 -5.21
C THR A 709 -20.23 -25.98 -5.66
N TYR A 710 -20.43 -26.26 -6.94
CA TYR A 710 -21.76 -26.51 -7.49
C TYR A 710 -22.40 -27.76 -6.87
N VAL A 711 -21.67 -28.87 -6.75
CA VAL A 711 -22.17 -30.12 -6.14
C VAL A 711 -22.52 -29.91 -4.67
N LEU A 712 -21.63 -29.30 -3.89
CA LEU A 712 -21.84 -29.13 -2.45
C LEU A 712 -22.95 -28.10 -2.15
N CYS A 713 -22.98 -26.97 -2.84
CA CYS A 713 -24.02 -25.96 -2.63
C CYS A 713 -25.39 -26.40 -3.14
N SER A 714 -25.45 -27.28 -4.14
CA SER A 714 -26.73 -27.84 -4.62
C SER A 714 -27.31 -28.91 -3.68
N ARG A 715 -26.47 -29.60 -2.90
CA ARG A 715 -26.86 -30.61 -1.90
C ARG A 715 -27.37 -29.99 -0.59
N PHE A 716 -26.76 -28.89 -0.13
CA PHE A 716 -27.10 -28.25 1.15
C PHE A 716 -27.87 -26.94 0.93
N SER A 717 -29.17 -26.93 1.19
CA SER A 717 -30.00 -25.72 1.01
C SER A 717 -29.98 -24.77 2.22
N GLU A 718 -30.31 -23.50 1.95
CA GLU A 718 -30.56 -22.44 2.93
C GLU A 718 -29.34 -22.03 3.78
N VAL A 719 -29.46 -22.04 5.12
CA VAL A 719 -28.41 -21.58 6.04
C VAL A 719 -27.18 -22.49 5.97
N ARG A 720 -27.39 -23.79 5.74
CA ARG A 720 -26.31 -24.78 5.60
C ARG A 720 -25.49 -24.54 4.33
N GLY A 721 -26.12 -24.15 3.22
CA GLY A 721 -25.42 -23.79 1.99
C GLY A 721 -24.48 -22.58 2.14
N ARG A 722 -24.88 -21.58 2.94
CA ARG A 722 -24.01 -20.43 3.25
C ARG A 722 -22.81 -20.83 4.12
N VAL A 723 -23.01 -21.67 5.13
CA VAL A 723 -21.90 -22.20 5.95
C VAL A 723 -20.93 -23.03 5.09
N VAL A 724 -21.45 -23.87 4.19
CA VAL A 724 -20.64 -24.65 3.24
C VAL A 724 -19.84 -23.74 2.31
N SER A 725 -20.43 -22.65 1.79
CA SER A 725 -19.69 -21.69 0.95
C SER A 725 -18.53 -21.01 1.70
N VAL A 726 -18.69 -20.71 2.99
CA VAL A 726 -17.64 -20.12 3.82
C VAL A 726 -16.52 -21.11 4.11
N LEU A 727 -16.87 -22.36 4.42
CA LEU A 727 -15.89 -23.44 4.59
C LEU A 727 -15.12 -23.72 3.29
N LEU A 728 -15.81 -23.69 2.14
CA LEU A 728 -15.18 -23.83 0.84
C LEU A 728 -14.23 -22.67 0.52
N MET A 729 -14.60 -21.42 0.83
CA MET A 729 -13.68 -20.29 0.68
C MET A 729 -12.42 -20.48 1.54
N ALA A 730 -12.58 -20.88 2.80
CA ALA A 730 -11.44 -21.15 3.68
C ALA A 730 -10.56 -22.30 3.16
N ALA A 731 -11.17 -23.41 2.72
CA ALA A 731 -10.45 -24.55 2.16
C ALA A 731 -9.69 -24.18 0.87
N VAL A 732 -10.33 -23.42 -0.02
CA VAL A 732 -9.72 -22.92 -1.27
C VAL A 732 -8.55 -21.99 -0.99
N ILE A 733 -8.66 -21.11 0.01
CA ILE A 733 -7.55 -20.22 0.42
C ILE A 733 -6.38 -21.06 0.94
N VAL A 734 -6.65 -22.05 1.80
CA VAL A 734 -5.60 -22.94 2.32
C VAL A 734 -4.95 -23.75 1.19
N ILE A 735 -5.74 -24.35 0.30
CA ILE A 735 -5.22 -25.14 -0.83
C ILE A 735 -4.39 -24.26 -1.77
N ALA A 736 -4.84 -23.06 -2.10
CA ALA A 736 -4.09 -22.14 -2.95
C ALA A 736 -2.80 -21.66 -2.26
N ALA A 737 -2.82 -21.39 -0.95
CA ALA A 737 -1.61 -21.05 -0.19
C ALA A 737 -0.62 -22.22 -0.12
N VAL A 738 -1.11 -23.45 0.04
CA VAL A 738 -0.29 -24.66 -0.02
C VAL A 738 0.27 -24.86 -1.42
N MET A 739 -0.52 -24.73 -2.49
CA MET A 739 -0.02 -24.79 -3.87
C MET A 739 0.98 -23.68 -4.20
N GLY A 740 0.88 -22.52 -3.55
CA GLY A 740 1.85 -21.42 -3.71
C GLY A 740 3.16 -21.64 -2.94
N ASN A 741 3.12 -22.38 -1.83
CA ASN A 741 4.28 -22.64 -0.96
C ASN A 741 4.97 -23.97 -1.25
N VAL A 742 4.24 -24.97 -1.76
CA VAL A 742 4.86 -26.17 -2.34
C VAL A 742 5.53 -25.69 -3.61
N SER A 743 6.86 -25.69 -3.60
CA SER A 743 7.67 -25.65 -4.83
C SER A 743 7.28 -26.87 -5.66
N ILE A 744 6.19 -26.75 -6.42
CA ILE A 744 5.81 -27.83 -7.32
C ILE A 744 6.83 -27.93 -8.46
N TRP A 745 7.65 -26.91 -8.72
CA TRP A 745 8.88 -26.98 -9.50
C TRP A 745 9.89 -25.97 -8.94
#